data_AF-T2MGJ5-F1
#
_entry.id   AF-T2MGJ5-F1
#
_cell.length_a   1.000
_cell.length_b   1.000
_cell.length_c   1.000
_cell.angle_alpha   90.00
_cell.angle_beta   90.00
_cell.angle_gamma   90.00
#
_symmetry.space_group_name_H-M   'P 1'
#
loop_
_entity.id
_entity.type
_entity.pdbx_description
1 polymer ?
#
loop_
_entity_poly.entity_id
_entity_poly.type
_entity_poly.pdbx_seq_one_letter_code
_entity_poly.pdbx_strand_id
1 'polypeptide(L)'
;RVWKAADYTNNSNIKVYSLFFCNLTKNEVSLSTLFQETVGILSYPKSYGVQSSLSILNSEMIIENGDKCPLDESILLSARVKLVCGKYLGDLEFVNESNCVAYFEFSSNELCEKHVYKKQIPCYLINKYGYKINMLLLQNSGPHLASNSESEKLVFNVCADLHNTDCDVGASACYNKSNVGSISESTMLKLNDEENIELFYKNELNNCSTTIIFICPHTADSISNGSEFTKIPQKCSFKVRWYTEFACSIKYQIVENSCVLKTREFTFNLSPLNKTWIIEQKGKDNYTINLSVCQPKVQCNEDLASVCQKKENIQKVLGKTQTSLRYVDKKLYYIFKDGEKCNFWINRTTYIVLICDLSASDQGVGKPVFKYEDNCTYFIEWYTLFACPRDVSSRDVSSECRAINKDQIYDLTPLKKPINISNVDGHIIQISVCGLLNTCGNSSICNLNKTKSLGKFNSNLQILSDNSLLLNYTGGEKCNNLTHNTKILFICSPGNFLSTPNIGSVDDCHHLVTWETAYACPLIQKNGNQCAINDSRIDINLSYLKPLNRDFFNVTRNNFEFQMKVCSGSKTTSCNENGNLNTSITGCYISNTQNTTVISTYQGSKLLNYFAGMLDITYSTGQKCSNGDSYIMKISFICNLNISIGNPDFEQEVEHCFYHFTWITKFACIPLVPCAAFSDDGKVIELSRLQKMYFYEV
;
A
#
# COMPACT_ATOMS: atom_id res chain seq x y z
N ARG A 1 16.77 -20.33 -18.17
CA ARG A 1 16.40 -19.54 -16.95
C ARG A 1 17.63 -19.48 -16.05
N VAL A 2 17.80 -18.41 -15.26
CA VAL A 2 18.94 -18.24 -14.36
C VAL A 2 18.44 -18.29 -12.93
N TRP A 3 19.08 -19.10 -12.10
CA TRP A 3 18.78 -19.20 -10.67
C TRP A 3 19.89 -18.55 -9.89
N LYS A 4 19.54 -17.64 -8.98
CA LYS A 4 20.54 -16.91 -8.20
C LYS A 4 20.47 -17.28 -6.72
N ALA A 5 21.63 -17.28 -6.07
CA ALA A 5 21.78 -17.39 -4.62
C ALA A 5 22.78 -16.33 -4.14
N ALA A 6 22.68 -15.91 -2.88
CA ALA A 6 23.58 -14.93 -2.30
C ALA A 6 24.19 -15.45 -1.00
N ASP A 7 25.48 -15.19 -0.82
CA ASP A 7 26.24 -15.43 0.41
C ASP A 7 26.30 -14.14 1.23
N TYR A 8 25.72 -14.19 2.42
CA TYR A 8 25.64 -13.08 3.37
C TYR A 8 26.65 -13.19 4.52
N THR A 9 27.57 -14.15 4.49
CA THR A 9 28.56 -14.34 5.57
C THR A 9 29.43 -13.09 5.79
N ASN A 10 29.66 -12.30 4.74
CA ASN A 10 30.35 -11.03 4.82
C ASN A 10 29.49 -9.88 4.24
N ASN A 11 28.78 -9.17 5.13
CA ASN A 11 27.85 -8.09 4.76
C ASN A 11 28.48 -6.94 3.95
N SER A 12 29.81 -6.79 3.94
CA SER A 12 30.50 -5.78 3.12
C SER A 12 30.78 -6.23 1.68
N ASN A 13 30.85 -7.55 1.43
CA ASN A 13 31.20 -8.15 0.13
C ASN A 13 30.26 -9.33 -0.17
N ILE A 14 28.98 -9.03 -0.42
CA ILE A 14 27.98 -10.05 -0.75
C ILE A 14 28.37 -10.71 -2.08
N LYS A 15 28.51 -12.04 -2.07
CA LYS A 15 28.74 -12.82 -3.28
C LYS A 15 27.39 -13.30 -3.83
N VAL A 16 27.16 -13.10 -5.12
CA VAL A 16 25.98 -13.58 -5.83
C VAL A 16 26.40 -14.67 -6.80
N TYR A 17 25.81 -15.85 -6.66
CA TYR A 17 26.03 -16.99 -7.51
C TYR A 17 24.88 -17.12 -8.50
N SER A 18 25.17 -17.34 -9.79
CA SER A 18 24.17 -17.55 -10.84
C SER A 18 24.35 -18.92 -11.48
N LEU A 19 23.36 -19.79 -11.32
CA LEU A 19 23.30 -21.16 -11.82
C LEU A 19 22.42 -21.23 -13.08
N PHE A 20 22.95 -21.90 -14.10
CA PHE A 20 22.30 -22.11 -15.40
C PHE A 20 22.04 -23.61 -15.59
N PHE A 21 20.78 -23.99 -15.70
CA PHE A 21 20.43 -25.34 -16.16
C PHE A 21 20.38 -25.36 -17.69
N CYS A 22 21.07 -26.32 -18.30
CA CYS A 22 21.00 -26.62 -19.73
C CYS A 22 21.25 -25.39 -20.63
N ASN A 23 22.38 -24.69 -20.44
CA ASN A 23 22.69 -23.49 -21.21
C ASN A 23 22.91 -23.82 -22.70
N LEU A 24 22.11 -23.19 -23.58
CA LEU A 24 22.22 -23.26 -25.04
C LEU A 24 22.41 -21.84 -25.58
N THR A 25 23.59 -21.23 -25.41
CA THR A 25 23.89 -19.93 -26.02
C THR A 25 25.22 -19.92 -26.79
N LYS A 26 25.19 -19.24 -27.94
CA LYS A 26 26.19 -19.19 -29.02
C LYS A 26 27.30 -18.13 -28.83
N ASN A 27 27.40 -17.45 -27.69
CA ASN A 27 28.40 -16.39 -27.47
C ASN A 27 29.47 -16.81 -26.46
N GLU A 28 30.73 -16.66 -26.87
CA GLU A 28 31.96 -17.31 -26.38
C GLU A 28 32.44 -16.95 -24.96
N VAL A 29 31.61 -16.32 -24.11
CA VAL A 29 32.00 -15.92 -22.73
C VAL A 29 31.35 -16.80 -21.63
N SER A 30 30.41 -17.69 -21.94
CA SER A 30 29.56 -18.33 -20.90
C SER A 30 29.30 -19.84 -21.03
N LEU A 31 30.34 -20.66 -21.14
CA LEU A 31 30.22 -22.12 -20.94
C LEU A 31 30.11 -22.51 -19.45
N SER A 32 30.29 -21.55 -18.54
CA SER A 32 30.17 -21.76 -17.10
C SER A 32 28.72 -22.06 -16.69
N THR A 33 28.52 -23.15 -15.95
CA THR A 33 27.23 -23.56 -15.38
C THR A 33 26.91 -22.75 -14.12
N LEU A 34 27.93 -22.34 -13.38
CA LEU A 34 27.80 -21.56 -12.15
C LEU A 34 28.90 -20.50 -12.09
N PHE A 35 28.52 -19.24 -12.00
CA PHE A 35 29.47 -18.15 -11.76
C PHE A 35 29.14 -17.36 -10.50
N GLN A 36 30.17 -16.73 -9.94
CA GLN A 36 30.11 -15.87 -8.76
C GLN A 36 30.53 -14.45 -9.11
N GLU A 37 29.69 -13.48 -8.73
CA GLU A 37 29.98 -12.05 -8.81
C GLU A 37 30.00 -11.47 -7.39
N THR A 38 30.87 -10.49 -7.14
CA THR A 38 30.92 -9.80 -5.85
C THR A 38 30.27 -8.44 -5.99
N VAL A 39 29.24 -8.18 -5.20
CA VAL A 39 28.46 -6.96 -5.30
C VAL A 39 29.31 -5.75 -4.93
N GLY A 40 29.24 -4.69 -5.74
CA GLY A 40 29.98 -3.44 -5.50
C GLY A 40 31.46 -3.49 -5.85
N ILE A 41 31.99 -4.64 -6.29
CA ILE A 41 33.38 -4.79 -6.73
C ILE A 41 33.39 -5.10 -8.23
N LEU A 42 34.06 -4.25 -9.02
CA LEU A 42 34.37 -4.51 -10.42
C LEU A 42 35.47 -5.58 -10.51
N SER A 43 35.07 -6.85 -10.37
CA SER A 43 35.93 -8.02 -10.57
C SER A 43 35.37 -8.92 -11.66
N TYR A 44 36.23 -9.62 -12.39
CA TYR A 44 35.79 -10.67 -13.32
C TYR A 44 34.98 -11.73 -12.58
N PRO A 45 33.82 -12.17 -13.12
CA PRO A 45 33.03 -13.25 -12.53
C PRO A 45 33.88 -14.52 -12.44
N LYS A 46 33.82 -15.21 -11.29
CA LYS A 46 34.54 -16.47 -11.09
C LYS A 46 33.67 -17.66 -11.50
N SER A 47 34.16 -18.50 -12.39
CA SER A 47 33.52 -19.76 -12.78
C SER A 47 33.78 -20.84 -11.73
N TYR A 48 32.71 -21.51 -11.29
CA TYR A 48 32.79 -22.71 -10.44
C TYR A 48 32.63 -24.01 -11.25
N GLY A 49 32.57 -23.90 -12.58
CA GLY A 49 32.62 -25.03 -13.48
C GLY A 49 31.73 -24.87 -14.71
N VAL A 50 31.90 -25.79 -15.66
CA VAL A 50 31.35 -25.69 -17.02
C VAL A 50 30.29 -26.76 -17.29
N GLN A 51 29.45 -26.53 -18.31
CA GLN A 51 28.34 -27.44 -18.63
C GLN A 51 28.77 -28.87 -18.97
N SER A 52 29.98 -29.06 -19.51
CA SER A 52 30.52 -30.38 -19.87
C SER A 52 30.97 -31.22 -18.67
N SER A 53 31.20 -30.62 -17.50
CA SER A 53 31.56 -31.34 -16.27
C SER A 53 30.36 -31.68 -15.40
N LEU A 54 29.17 -31.20 -15.78
CA LEU A 54 27.94 -31.41 -15.04
C LEU A 54 27.63 -32.92 -14.95
N SER A 55 27.55 -33.43 -13.73
CA SER A 55 27.04 -34.78 -13.47
C SER A 55 26.00 -34.76 -12.35
N ILE A 56 25.10 -35.73 -12.36
CA ILE A 56 24.08 -35.88 -11.30
C ILE A 56 24.24 -37.29 -10.72
N LEU A 57 24.57 -37.37 -9.43
CA LEU A 57 24.68 -38.62 -8.68
C LEU A 57 23.91 -38.48 -7.36
N ASN A 58 23.08 -39.48 -7.02
CA ASN A 58 22.40 -39.55 -5.72
C ASN A 58 21.65 -38.27 -5.30
N SER A 59 20.92 -37.64 -6.23
CA SER A 59 20.22 -36.37 -6.00
C SER A 59 21.14 -35.20 -5.65
N GLU A 60 22.41 -35.27 -6.06
CA GLU A 60 23.37 -34.19 -5.99
C GLU A 60 23.90 -33.90 -7.40
N MET A 61 23.86 -32.63 -7.77
CA MET A 61 24.43 -32.11 -9.00
C MET A 61 25.85 -31.61 -8.72
N ILE A 62 26.79 -32.14 -9.48
CA ILE A 62 28.22 -31.91 -9.35
C ILE A 62 28.66 -31.07 -10.56
N ILE A 63 29.29 -29.92 -10.28
CA ILE A 63 29.80 -28.98 -11.28
C ILE A 63 31.30 -28.81 -11.02
N GLU A 64 32.15 -29.07 -12.01
CA GLU A 64 33.61 -29.09 -11.86
C GLU A 64 34.32 -28.31 -12.99
N ASN A 65 35.65 -28.23 -12.92
CA ASN A 65 36.48 -27.50 -13.89
C ASN A 65 36.17 -26.00 -13.95
N GLY A 66 36.05 -25.35 -12.79
CA GLY A 66 35.98 -23.91 -12.67
C GLY A 66 37.33 -23.22 -12.80
N ASP A 67 37.40 -21.95 -12.41
CA ASP A 67 38.62 -21.16 -12.37
C ASP A 67 39.57 -21.64 -11.26
N LYS A 68 40.82 -21.19 -11.30
CA LYS A 68 41.80 -21.49 -10.24
C LYS A 68 41.33 -20.95 -8.88
N CYS A 69 41.49 -21.76 -7.85
CA CYS A 69 41.11 -21.35 -6.51
C CYS A 69 42.05 -20.26 -5.95
N PRO A 70 41.50 -19.21 -5.30
CA PRO A 70 42.33 -18.16 -4.68
C PRO A 70 43.18 -18.62 -3.49
N LEU A 71 42.81 -19.73 -2.85
CA LEU A 71 43.51 -20.28 -1.67
C LEU A 71 44.66 -21.22 -2.08
N ASP A 72 44.53 -21.88 -3.23
CA ASP A 72 45.51 -22.81 -3.78
C ASP A 72 45.32 -22.91 -5.30
N GLU A 73 46.26 -22.38 -6.08
CA GLU A 73 46.17 -22.38 -7.55
C GLU A 73 46.22 -23.77 -8.18
N SER A 74 46.60 -24.82 -7.44
CA SER A 74 46.57 -26.21 -7.91
C SER A 74 45.17 -26.81 -7.91
N ILE A 75 44.22 -26.17 -7.21
CA ILE A 75 42.83 -26.62 -7.08
C ILE A 75 41.94 -25.75 -7.97
N LEU A 76 40.99 -26.37 -8.66
CA LEU A 76 39.97 -25.67 -9.42
C LEU A 76 38.70 -25.48 -8.57
N LEU A 77 38.04 -24.35 -8.74
CA LEU A 77 36.74 -24.11 -8.14
C LEU A 77 35.73 -25.14 -8.66
N SER A 78 34.89 -25.64 -7.76
CA SER A 78 33.83 -26.58 -8.07
C SER A 78 32.59 -26.29 -7.24
N ALA A 79 31.44 -26.81 -7.66
CA ALA A 79 30.21 -26.68 -6.90
C ALA A 79 29.45 -28.00 -6.77
N ARG A 80 28.68 -28.07 -5.69
CA ARG A 80 27.80 -29.19 -5.35
C ARG A 80 26.42 -28.63 -5.07
N VAL A 81 25.42 -29.04 -5.82
CA VAL A 81 24.03 -28.57 -5.72
C VAL A 81 23.14 -29.74 -5.35
N LYS A 82 22.70 -29.78 -4.10
CA LYS A 82 21.77 -30.81 -3.64
C LYS A 82 20.39 -30.56 -4.26
N LEU A 83 19.82 -31.56 -4.92
CA LEU A 83 18.52 -31.50 -5.57
C LEU A 83 17.44 -32.04 -4.62
N VAL A 84 16.44 -31.23 -4.30
CA VAL A 84 15.38 -31.58 -3.36
C VAL A 84 14.00 -31.31 -3.96
N CYS A 85 13.07 -32.27 -3.81
CA CYS A 85 11.67 -32.09 -4.20
C CYS A 85 11.04 -30.91 -3.44
N GLY A 86 10.38 -29.99 -4.13
CA GLY A 86 9.69 -28.85 -3.53
C GLY A 86 8.34 -28.52 -4.15
N LYS A 87 7.69 -27.47 -3.65
CA LYS A 87 6.36 -27.07 -4.13
C LYS A 87 6.36 -26.13 -5.32
N TYR A 88 7.47 -25.47 -5.60
CA TYR A 88 7.58 -24.43 -6.64
C TYR A 88 8.57 -24.81 -7.72
N LEU A 89 8.53 -24.09 -8.83
CA LEU A 89 9.41 -24.27 -9.97
C LEU A 89 10.90 -24.40 -9.58
N GLY A 90 11.36 -23.60 -8.64
CA GLY A 90 12.76 -23.64 -8.21
C GLY A 90 13.08 -22.57 -7.17
N ASP A 91 13.97 -22.90 -6.26
CA ASP A 91 14.64 -21.94 -5.38
C ASP A 91 16.07 -22.41 -5.12
N LEU A 92 17.05 -21.53 -5.35
CA LEU A 92 18.46 -21.81 -5.12
C LEU A 92 18.91 -21.07 -3.86
N GLU A 93 19.48 -21.82 -2.93
CA GLU A 93 20.04 -21.30 -1.69
C GLU A 93 21.52 -21.65 -1.59
N PHE A 94 22.31 -20.64 -1.20
CA PHE A 94 23.74 -20.84 -0.90
C PHE A 94 23.86 -21.44 0.50
N VAL A 95 24.62 -22.51 0.61
CA VAL A 95 24.80 -23.23 1.88
C VAL A 95 26.08 -22.76 2.57
N ASN A 96 27.21 -22.96 1.91
CA ASN A 96 28.54 -22.58 2.38
C ASN A 96 29.56 -22.73 1.25
N GLU A 97 30.76 -22.26 1.51
CA GLU A 97 31.93 -22.48 0.66
C GLU A 97 33.09 -22.95 1.53
N SER A 98 33.73 -24.07 1.16
CA SER A 98 34.87 -24.62 1.89
C SER A 98 35.83 -25.30 0.93
N ASN A 99 37.13 -25.10 1.10
CA ASN A 99 38.18 -25.72 0.27
C ASN A 99 37.90 -25.57 -1.24
N CYS A 100 37.55 -24.36 -1.68
CA CYS A 100 37.29 -24.05 -3.09
C CYS A 100 36.04 -24.74 -3.69
N VAL A 101 35.21 -25.36 -2.85
CA VAL A 101 33.94 -25.97 -3.24
C VAL A 101 32.78 -25.16 -2.68
N ALA A 102 31.87 -24.70 -3.53
CA ALA A 102 30.65 -24.03 -3.13
C ALA A 102 29.47 -25.01 -3.10
N TYR A 103 28.74 -25.03 -1.99
CA TYR A 103 27.59 -25.91 -1.80
C TYR A 103 26.29 -25.12 -1.88
N PHE A 104 25.30 -25.72 -2.53
CA PHE A 104 23.97 -25.16 -2.72
C PHE A 104 22.91 -26.22 -2.46
N GLU A 105 21.70 -25.76 -2.15
CA GLU A 105 20.51 -26.58 -2.24
C GLU A 105 19.56 -25.96 -3.27
N PHE A 106 19.07 -26.79 -4.19
CA PHE A 106 18.07 -26.43 -5.18
C PHE A 106 16.79 -27.21 -4.94
N SER A 107 15.76 -26.48 -4.53
CA SER A 107 14.43 -27.00 -4.25
C SER A 107 13.53 -26.80 -5.47
N SER A 108 12.92 -27.86 -6.02
CA SER A 108 12.02 -27.74 -7.18
C SER A 108 10.93 -28.81 -7.22
N ASN A 109 9.74 -28.44 -7.68
CA ASN A 109 8.61 -29.34 -7.93
C ASN A 109 8.83 -30.29 -9.12
N GLU A 110 9.79 -29.99 -9.99
CA GLU A 110 10.23 -30.88 -11.06
C GLU A 110 10.99 -32.11 -10.53
N LEU A 111 11.38 -32.10 -9.25
CA LEU A 111 12.10 -33.20 -8.61
C LEU A 111 11.19 -34.13 -7.79
N CYS A 112 9.87 -33.90 -7.79
CA CYS A 112 8.89 -34.65 -7.00
C CYS A 112 8.23 -35.79 -7.80
N GLU A 113 7.96 -36.94 -7.16
CA GLU A 113 7.32 -38.11 -7.81
C GLU A 113 5.89 -37.84 -8.33
N LYS A 114 5.17 -36.88 -7.74
CA LYS A 114 3.84 -36.44 -8.18
C LYS A 114 3.90 -35.03 -8.72
N HIS A 115 3.88 -34.89 -10.05
CA HIS A 115 3.86 -33.59 -10.70
C HIS A 115 2.45 -33.00 -10.72
N VAL A 116 2.32 -31.81 -10.13
CA VAL A 116 1.20 -30.90 -10.40
C VAL A 116 1.73 -29.85 -11.36
N TYR A 117 1.43 -30.00 -12.64
CA TYR A 117 1.83 -29.02 -13.65
C TYR A 117 1.14 -27.68 -13.38
N LYS A 118 1.93 -26.70 -12.94
CA LYS A 118 1.53 -25.30 -12.79
C LYS A 118 2.49 -24.46 -13.63
N LYS A 119 1.98 -23.55 -14.46
CA LYS A 119 2.87 -22.62 -15.15
C LYS A 119 3.41 -21.64 -14.12
N GLN A 120 4.73 -21.62 -13.94
CA GLN A 120 5.40 -20.78 -12.96
C GLN A 120 6.68 -20.18 -13.53
N ILE A 121 7.15 -19.10 -12.90
CA ILE A 121 8.48 -18.50 -13.06
C ILE A 121 9.18 -18.42 -11.69
N PRO A 122 10.51 -18.19 -11.63
CA PRO A 122 11.19 -17.92 -10.37
C PRO A 122 10.53 -16.74 -9.65
N CYS A 123 10.14 -16.94 -8.38
CA CYS A 123 9.41 -15.94 -7.60
C CYS A 123 10.28 -15.23 -6.56
N TYR A 124 11.45 -14.82 -6.99
CA TYR A 124 12.37 -14.02 -6.21
C TYR A 124 13.29 -13.24 -7.17
N LEU A 125 13.95 -12.21 -6.66
CA LEU A 125 15.00 -11.49 -7.37
C LEU A 125 16.11 -11.10 -6.40
N ILE A 126 17.29 -10.78 -6.92
CA ILE A 126 18.38 -10.20 -6.14
C ILE A 126 18.51 -8.74 -6.55
N ASN A 127 18.44 -7.82 -5.58
CA ASN A 127 18.56 -6.39 -5.86
C ASN A 127 20.01 -5.99 -6.19
N LYS A 128 20.22 -4.73 -6.59
CA LYS A 128 21.55 -4.19 -6.92
C LYS A 128 22.56 -4.25 -5.76
N TYR A 129 22.09 -4.46 -4.54
CA TYR A 129 22.89 -4.57 -3.33
C TYR A 129 23.17 -6.03 -2.93
N GLY A 130 22.74 -7.02 -3.71
CA GLY A 130 22.99 -8.44 -3.41
C GLY A 130 21.96 -9.11 -2.50
N TYR A 131 20.95 -8.37 -2.02
CA TYR A 131 19.92 -8.94 -1.16
C TYR A 131 18.84 -9.64 -1.98
N LYS A 132 18.55 -10.90 -1.63
CA LYS A 132 17.45 -11.68 -2.19
C LYS A 132 16.11 -11.18 -1.65
N ILE A 133 15.23 -10.73 -2.54
CA ILE A 133 13.84 -10.39 -2.26
C ILE A 133 12.97 -11.59 -2.69
N ASN A 134 12.37 -12.26 -1.72
CA ASN A 134 11.56 -13.46 -1.94
C ASN A 134 10.06 -13.10 -1.99
N MET A 135 9.41 -13.41 -3.12
CA MET A 135 7.99 -13.12 -3.40
C MET A 135 7.11 -14.38 -3.37
N LEU A 136 7.67 -15.53 -3.02
CA LEU A 136 7.01 -16.85 -3.01
C LEU A 136 5.76 -16.89 -2.12
N LEU A 137 5.74 -16.09 -1.05
CA LEU A 137 4.60 -15.99 -0.16
C LEU A 137 3.39 -15.32 -0.83
N LEU A 138 3.62 -14.37 -1.75
CA LEU A 138 2.54 -13.80 -2.58
C LEU A 138 2.04 -14.82 -3.59
N GLN A 139 2.93 -15.61 -4.21
CA GLN A 139 2.54 -16.69 -5.12
C GLN A 139 1.63 -17.73 -4.42
N ASN A 140 1.86 -17.99 -3.12
CA ASN A 140 1.07 -18.93 -2.32
C ASN A 140 -0.29 -18.41 -1.88
N SER A 141 -0.34 -17.12 -1.56
CA SER A 141 -1.52 -16.50 -0.94
C SER A 141 -2.54 -16.01 -1.97
N GLY A 142 -2.21 -16.07 -3.26
CA GLY A 142 -3.12 -15.79 -4.36
C GLY A 142 -4.27 -16.80 -4.47
N PRO A 143 -5.33 -16.50 -5.23
CA PRO A 143 -5.46 -15.33 -6.11
C PRO A 143 -5.66 -14.01 -5.36
N HIS A 144 -5.07 -12.95 -5.91
CA HIS A 144 -5.13 -11.57 -5.41
C HIS A 144 -6.15 -10.75 -6.20
N LEU A 145 -6.65 -9.70 -5.57
CA LEU A 145 -7.66 -8.82 -6.14
C LEU A 145 -7.16 -7.38 -6.17
N ALA A 146 -7.13 -6.79 -7.36
CA ALA A 146 -6.99 -5.36 -7.55
C ALA A 146 -8.33 -4.76 -7.94
N SER A 147 -8.66 -3.60 -7.39
CA SER A 147 -9.85 -2.83 -7.74
C SER A 147 -9.48 -1.51 -8.39
N ASN A 148 -10.34 -1.00 -9.27
CA ASN A 148 -10.22 0.36 -9.79
C ASN A 148 -11.27 1.28 -9.15
N SER A 149 -11.20 2.57 -9.48
CA SER A 149 -12.13 3.61 -9.04
C SER A 149 -13.59 3.38 -9.46
N GLU A 150 -13.84 2.47 -10.41
CA GLU A 150 -15.16 2.12 -10.96
C GLU A 150 -15.73 0.83 -10.33
N SER A 151 -15.11 0.33 -9.24
CA SER A 151 -15.46 -0.93 -8.56
C SER A 151 -15.30 -2.20 -9.40
N GLU A 152 -14.63 -2.12 -10.55
CA GLU A 152 -14.25 -3.29 -11.33
C GLU A 152 -13.13 -4.06 -10.61
N LYS A 153 -13.03 -5.36 -10.92
CA LYS A 153 -12.09 -6.27 -10.25
C LYS A 153 -11.20 -6.97 -11.26
N LEU A 154 -9.90 -6.92 -11.00
CA LEU A 154 -8.89 -7.70 -11.69
C LEU A 154 -8.33 -8.73 -10.71
N VAL A 155 -8.43 -10.00 -11.10
CA VAL A 155 -7.92 -11.14 -10.33
C VAL A 155 -6.58 -11.53 -10.91
N PHE A 156 -5.56 -11.72 -10.08
CA PHE A 156 -4.24 -12.11 -10.57
C PHE A 156 -3.48 -12.98 -9.56
N ASN A 157 -2.49 -13.71 -10.04
CA ASN A 157 -1.54 -14.41 -9.19
C ASN A 157 -0.13 -13.86 -9.43
N VAL A 158 0.78 -14.07 -8.47
CA VAL A 158 2.16 -13.63 -8.55
C VAL A 158 3.03 -14.83 -8.94
N CYS A 159 3.84 -14.69 -9.99
CA CYS A 159 4.77 -15.72 -10.51
C CYS A 159 4.14 -17.06 -10.96
N ALA A 160 2.83 -17.21 -10.91
CA ALA A 160 2.10 -18.43 -11.26
C ALA A 160 0.85 -18.11 -12.09
N ASP A 161 0.27 -19.15 -12.69
CA ASP A 161 -1.10 -19.16 -13.18
C ASP A 161 -2.13 -19.14 -12.02
N LEU A 162 -3.35 -18.75 -12.37
CA LEU A 162 -4.53 -18.80 -11.53
C LEU A 162 -5.08 -20.24 -11.50
N HIS A 163 -5.42 -20.70 -10.29
CA HIS A 163 -6.07 -21.99 -10.08
C HIS A 163 -7.30 -21.82 -9.21
N ASN A 164 -8.32 -22.65 -9.41
CA ASN A 164 -9.59 -22.62 -8.68
C ASN A 164 -10.31 -21.27 -8.78
N THR A 165 -10.30 -20.65 -9.97
CA THR A 165 -10.98 -19.39 -10.27
C THR A 165 -11.85 -19.53 -11.52
N ASP A 166 -12.89 -18.70 -11.65
CA ASP A 166 -13.79 -18.60 -12.83
C ASP A 166 -13.13 -18.03 -14.11
N CYS A 167 -11.80 -18.05 -14.20
CA CYS A 167 -11.02 -17.42 -15.25
C CYS A 167 -10.61 -18.43 -16.34
N ASP A 168 -10.37 -17.95 -17.56
CA ASP A 168 -9.90 -18.83 -18.64
C ASP A 168 -8.60 -19.56 -18.24
N VAL A 169 -8.48 -20.82 -18.69
CA VAL A 169 -7.38 -21.71 -18.33
C VAL A 169 -6.02 -21.10 -18.71
N GLY A 170 -5.06 -21.17 -17.78
CA GLY A 170 -3.69 -20.69 -17.99
C GLY A 170 -3.50 -19.18 -17.81
N ALA A 171 -4.54 -18.44 -17.42
CA ALA A 171 -4.43 -17.03 -17.06
C ALA A 171 -3.61 -16.84 -15.77
N SER A 172 -2.69 -15.88 -15.77
CA SER A 172 -2.06 -15.34 -14.56
C SER A 172 -2.74 -14.06 -14.08
N ALA A 173 -3.42 -13.35 -14.98
CA ALA A 173 -4.25 -12.20 -14.71
C ALA A 173 -5.55 -12.28 -15.51
N CYS A 174 -6.64 -11.91 -14.87
CA CYS A 174 -7.99 -12.13 -15.33
C CYS A 174 -8.88 -10.94 -14.99
N TYR A 175 -9.64 -10.47 -15.97
CA TYR A 175 -10.57 -9.35 -15.82
C TYR A 175 -11.88 -9.71 -16.51
N ASN A 176 -12.99 -9.59 -15.79
CA ASN A 176 -14.31 -10.08 -16.23
C ASN A 176 -14.28 -11.52 -16.77
N LYS A 177 -13.59 -12.42 -16.05
CA LYS A 177 -13.36 -13.83 -16.42
C LYS A 177 -12.45 -14.08 -17.64
N SER A 178 -12.15 -13.05 -18.43
CA SER A 178 -11.25 -13.13 -19.57
C SER A 178 -9.77 -13.09 -19.18
N ASN A 179 -8.95 -13.91 -19.83
CA ASN A 179 -7.50 -13.92 -19.66
C ASN A 179 -6.85 -12.67 -20.25
N VAL A 180 -6.33 -11.80 -19.39
CA VAL A 180 -5.68 -10.53 -19.74
C VAL A 180 -4.17 -10.55 -19.50
N GLY A 181 -3.62 -11.72 -19.18
CA GLY A 181 -2.19 -11.91 -18.98
C GLY A 181 -1.89 -13.36 -18.62
N SER A 182 -0.88 -13.93 -19.25
CA SER A 182 -0.38 -15.28 -18.97
C SER A 182 1.14 -15.26 -18.82
N ILE A 183 1.70 -16.32 -18.24
CA ILE A 183 3.15 -16.54 -18.26
C ILE A 183 3.60 -16.80 -19.69
N SER A 184 4.49 -15.95 -20.19
CA SER A 184 5.15 -16.04 -21.50
C SER A 184 6.68 -16.00 -21.32
N GLU A 185 7.43 -16.03 -22.42
CA GLU A 185 8.89 -15.94 -22.39
C GLU A 185 9.40 -14.59 -21.84
N SER A 186 8.62 -13.52 -21.97
CA SER A 186 8.96 -12.20 -21.44
C SER A 186 8.56 -12.01 -19.98
N THR A 187 7.88 -12.98 -19.36
CA THR A 187 7.48 -12.91 -17.96
C THR A 187 8.68 -13.13 -17.05
N MET A 188 9.09 -12.06 -16.36
CA MET A 188 10.11 -12.09 -15.32
C MET A 188 9.85 -11.03 -14.26
N LEU A 189 10.34 -11.29 -13.04
CA LEU A 189 10.50 -10.25 -12.03
C LEU A 189 11.76 -9.43 -12.32
N LYS A 190 11.63 -8.11 -12.35
CA LYS A 190 12.74 -7.17 -12.53
C LYS A 190 12.58 -5.96 -11.62
N LEU A 191 13.63 -5.18 -11.44
CA LEU A 191 13.53 -3.84 -10.87
C LEU A 191 13.34 -2.84 -12.01
N ASN A 192 12.43 -1.89 -11.83
CA ASN A 192 12.30 -0.75 -12.75
C ASN A 192 13.29 0.36 -12.39
N ASP A 193 13.26 1.47 -13.14
CA ASP A 193 14.18 2.60 -12.96
C ASP A 193 14.03 3.31 -11.59
N GLU A 194 12.87 3.15 -10.95
CA GLU A 194 12.56 3.68 -9.62
C GLU A 194 12.86 2.68 -8.49
N GLU A 195 13.52 1.56 -8.79
CA GLU A 195 13.79 0.44 -7.86
C GLU A 195 12.55 -0.27 -7.31
N ASN A 196 11.39 -0.07 -7.93
CA ASN A 196 10.18 -0.85 -7.66
C ASN A 196 10.25 -2.20 -8.37
N ILE A 197 9.63 -3.23 -7.80
CA ILE A 197 9.62 -4.57 -8.39
C ILE A 197 8.51 -4.59 -9.46
N GLU A 198 8.83 -5.03 -10.67
CA GLU A 198 7.90 -5.13 -11.79
C GLU A 198 7.75 -6.60 -12.23
N LEU A 199 6.51 -7.02 -12.47
CA LEU A 199 6.16 -8.32 -13.03
C LEU A 199 5.24 -8.12 -14.24
N PHE A 200 5.64 -8.67 -15.38
CA PHE A 200 4.93 -8.50 -16.66
C PHE A 200 4.32 -9.81 -17.17
N TYR A 201 3.02 -9.80 -17.46
CA TYR A 201 2.30 -10.88 -18.11
C TYR A 201 1.81 -10.49 -19.49
N LYS A 202 1.89 -11.40 -20.45
CA LYS A 202 1.41 -11.20 -21.81
C LYS A 202 0.60 -12.40 -22.28
N ASN A 203 -0.57 -12.12 -22.83
CA ASN A 203 -1.38 -13.11 -23.53
C ASN A 203 -1.13 -12.93 -25.04
N GLU A 204 -0.45 -13.91 -25.63
CA GLU A 204 -0.08 -13.89 -27.05
C GLU A 204 -1.28 -14.05 -28.00
N LEU A 205 -2.42 -14.58 -27.52
CA LEU A 205 -3.60 -14.84 -28.36
C LEU A 205 -4.45 -13.59 -28.62
N ASN A 206 -4.64 -12.75 -27.59
CA ASN A 206 -5.46 -11.54 -27.66
C ASN A 206 -4.64 -10.25 -27.52
N ASN A 207 -3.31 -10.38 -27.49
CA ASN A 207 -2.35 -9.30 -27.30
C ASN A 207 -2.60 -8.46 -26.03
N CYS A 208 -3.28 -9.04 -25.04
CA CYS A 208 -3.50 -8.40 -23.76
C CYS A 208 -2.26 -8.50 -22.89
N SER A 209 -2.03 -7.51 -22.04
CA SER A 209 -0.91 -7.50 -21.09
C SER A 209 -1.33 -6.98 -19.73
N THR A 210 -0.70 -7.51 -18.70
CA THR A 210 -0.87 -7.04 -17.31
C THR A 210 0.50 -6.81 -16.69
N THR A 211 0.78 -5.58 -16.27
CA THR A 211 2.00 -5.21 -15.55
C THR A 211 1.66 -4.96 -14.10
N ILE A 212 2.33 -5.64 -13.17
CA ILE A 212 2.17 -5.44 -11.73
C ILE A 212 3.44 -4.76 -11.20
N ILE A 213 3.28 -3.62 -10.54
CA ILE A 213 4.35 -2.85 -9.93
C ILE A 213 4.17 -2.92 -8.42
N PHE A 214 5.10 -3.57 -7.73
CA PHE A 214 5.14 -3.65 -6.27
C PHE A 214 5.98 -2.49 -5.73
N ILE A 215 5.37 -1.68 -4.85
CA ILE A 215 5.93 -0.45 -4.32
C ILE A 215 6.13 -0.60 -2.81
N CYS A 216 7.30 -0.22 -2.30
CA CYS A 216 7.55 -0.22 -0.85
C CYS A 216 6.77 0.93 -0.17
N PRO A 217 5.96 0.69 0.87
CA PRO A 217 5.15 1.75 1.49
C PRO A 217 5.94 2.90 2.13
N HIS A 218 7.21 2.66 2.49
CA HIS A 218 8.04 3.63 3.20
C HIS A 218 8.60 4.74 2.32
N THR A 219 8.65 4.56 1.00
CA THR A 219 9.25 5.52 0.06
C THR A 219 8.23 6.50 -0.53
N ALA A 220 6.94 6.35 -0.24
CA ALA A 220 5.87 7.21 -0.74
C ALA A 220 5.24 8.02 0.41
N ASP A 221 4.92 9.29 0.19
CA ASP A 221 4.14 10.12 1.13
C ASP A 221 2.63 9.81 1.10
N SER A 222 2.21 8.81 0.31
CA SER A 222 0.82 8.43 0.10
C SER A 222 0.35 7.28 1.01
N ILE A 223 -0.87 7.46 1.52
CA ILE A 223 -1.71 6.45 2.16
C ILE A 223 -2.42 5.69 1.03
N SER A 224 -2.02 4.45 0.76
CA SER A 224 -2.74 3.57 -0.17
C SER A 224 -2.95 2.21 0.48
N ASN A 225 -4.22 1.89 0.72
CA ASN A 225 -4.68 0.61 1.22
C ASN A 225 -5.01 -0.31 0.02
N GLY A 226 -4.02 -1.10 -0.42
CA GLY A 226 -4.24 -2.25 -1.30
C GLY A 226 -3.61 -2.15 -2.69
N SER A 227 -4.03 -3.07 -3.58
CA SER A 227 -3.63 -3.06 -4.99
C SER A 227 -4.71 -2.38 -5.83
N GLU A 228 -4.31 -1.36 -6.58
CA GLU A 228 -5.19 -0.64 -7.51
C GLU A 228 -4.74 -0.93 -8.93
N PHE A 229 -5.69 -1.01 -9.87
CA PHE A 229 -5.35 -1.17 -11.28
C PHE A 229 -5.94 -0.07 -12.16
N THR A 230 -5.19 0.27 -13.20
CA THR A 230 -5.60 1.17 -14.27
C THR A 230 -5.67 0.39 -15.58
N LYS A 231 -6.78 0.51 -16.29
CA LYS A 231 -6.93 -0.02 -17.65
C LYS A 231 -6.48 1.05 -18.63
N ILE A 232 -5.55 0.72 -19.53
CA ILE A 232 -5.05 1.66 -20.52
C ILE A 232 -6.10 1.80 -21.63
N PRO A 233 -6.62 3.01 -21.91
CA PRO A 233 -7.62 3.21 -22.96
C PRO A 233 -7.10 2.77 -24.34
N GLN A 234 -7.98 2.16 -25.16
CA GLN A 234 -7.69 1.72 -26.54
C GLN A 234 -6.68 0.57 -26.71
N LYS A 235 -6.01 0.11 -25.64
CA LYS A 235 -5.12 -1.05 -25.64
C LYS A 235 -5.61 -2.07 -24.63
N CYS A 236 -5.47 -3.36 -24.90
CA CYS A 236 -5.76 -4.39 -23.90
C CYS A 236 -4.60 -4.48 -22.88
N SER A 237 -4.36 -3.42 -22.12
CA SER A 237 -3.27 -3.36 -21.15
C SER A 237 -3.76 -2.91 -19.78
N PHE A 238 -3.33 -3.62 -18.76
CA PHE A 238 -3.67 -3.39 -17.36
C PHE A 238 -2.40 -3.10 -16.58
N LYS A 239 -2.41 -2.03 -15.77
CA LYS A 239 -1.29 -1.67 -14.90
C LYS A 239 -1.77 -1.71 -13.46
N VAL A 240 -1.24 -2.63 -12.66
CA VAL A 240 -1.52 -2.78 -11.23
C VAL A 240 -0.42 -2.08 -10.45
N ARG A 241 -0.77 -1.16 -9.57
CA ARG A 241 0.11 -0.59 -8.56
C ARG A 241 -0.24 -1.22 -7.22
N TRP A 242 0.72 -1.86 -6.58
CA TRP A 242 0.50 -2.60 -5.33
C TRP A 242 1.53 -2.20 -4.28
N TYR A 243 1.08 -1.46 -3.28
CA TYR A 243 1.91 -1.10 -2.13
C TYR A 243 2.00 -2.31 -1.19
N THR A 244 3.21 -2.85 -0.99
CA THR A 244 3.42 -4.07 -0.19
C THR A 244 4.80 -4.10 0.49
N GLU A 245 4.82 -4.54 1.75
CA GLU A 245 6.06 -4.75 2.53
C GLU A 245 7.00 -5.80 1.91
N PHE A 246 6.48 -6.69 1.04
CA PHE A 246 7.32 -7.62 0.28
C PHE A 246 8.22 -6.94 -0.75
N ALA A 247 7.88 -5.72 -1.16
CA ALA A 247 8.72 -4.91 -2.06
C ALA A 247 9.90 -4.24 -1.34
N CYS A 248 9.87 -4.15 -0.01
CA CYS A 248 10.91 -3.46 0.75
C CYS A 248 12.18 -4.31 0.92
N SER A 249 13.37 -3.70 0.86
CA SER A 249 14.65 -4.37 1.07
C SER A 249 14.83 -4.87 2.52
N ILE A 250 15.58 -5.98 2.73
CA ILE A 250 15.84 -6.62 4.04
C ILE A 250 16.35 -5.61 5.10
N LYS A 251 17.09 -4.57 4.70
CA LYS A 251 17.57 -3.52 5.61
C LYS A 251 16.44 -2.76 6.33
N TYR A 252 15.25 -2.69 5.74
CA TYR A 252 14.05 -2.08 6.32
C TYR A 252 13.12 -3.10 6.99
N GLN A 253 13.41 -4.41 6.89
CA GLN A 253 12.55 -5.50 7.38
C GLN A 253 12.87 -5.94 8.82
N ILE A 254 13.92 -5.38 9.44
CA ILE A 254 14.31 -5.71 10.82
C ILE A 254 13.53 -4.78 11.77
N VAL A 255 12.31 -5.17 12.11
CA VAL A 255 11.67 -4.65 13.32
C VAL A 255 12.18 -5.49 14.47
N GLU A 256 13.06 -4.92 15.28
CA GLU A 256 13.59 -5.55 16.50
C GLU A 256 12.46 -6.21 17.31
N ASN A 257 12.70 -7.46 17.75
CA ASN A 257 11.98 -8.29 18.72
C ASN A 257 10.81 -7.61 19.46
N SER A 258 9.76 -7.27 18.73
CA SER A 258 8.59 -6.63 19.30
C SER A 258 7.37 -7.39 18.84
N CYS A 259 6.55 -7.74 19.82
CA CYS A 259 5.24 -8.36 19.66
C CYS A 259 4.20 -7.38 19.09
N VAL A 260 4.66 -6.23 18.61
CA VAL A 260 3.86 -5.08 18.23
C VAL A 260 4.34 -4.61 16.86
N LEU A 261 3.53 -4.83 15.83
CA LEU A 261 3.76 -4.22 14.53
C LEU A 261 3.06 -2.87 14.49
N LYS A 262 3.83 -1.80 14.28
CA LYS A 262 3.29 -0.47 14.01
C LYS A 262 3.43 -0.19 12.51
N THR A 263 2.31 -0.11 11.81
CA THR A 263 2.26 0.48 10.47
C THR A 263 1.92 1.97 10.59
N ARG A 264 1.85 2.69 9.47
CA ARG A 264 1.42 4.11 9.47
C ARG A 264 -0.01 4.29 10.00
N GLU A 265 -0.87 3.29 9.85
CA GLU A 265 -2.31 3.37 10.15
C GLU A 265 -2.75 2.47 11.32
N PHE A 266 -2.07 1.33 11.52
CA PHE A 266 -2.51 0.29 12.44
C PHE A 266 -1.40 -0.08 13.41
N THR A 267 -1.81 -0.42 14.64
CA THR A 267 -0.91 -1.07 15.59
C THR A 267 -1.47 -2.45 15.92
N PHE A 268 -0.77 -3.47 15.47
CA PHE A 268 -1.09 -4.85 15.79
C PHE A 268 -0.30 -5.26 17.02
N ASN A 269 -0.98 -5.37 18.16
CA ASN A 269 -0.38 -5.90 19.38
C ASN A 269 -0.74 -7.39 19.54
N LEU A 270 0.23 -8.25 19.30
CA LEU A 270 0.09 -9.71 19.41
C LEU A 270 0.41 -10.24 20.82
N SER A 271 0.68 -9.37 21.80
CA SER A 271 1.01 -9.78 23.18
C SER A 271 -0.04 -10.68 23.81
N PRO A 272 -1.34 -10.52 23.53
CA PRO A 272 -2.36 -11.42 24.02
C PRO A 272 -2.26 -12.87 23.49
N LEU A 273 -1.51 -13.10 22.41
CA LEU A 273 -1.23 -14.43 21.87
C LEU A 273 -0.05 -15.13 22.58
N ASN A 274 0.64 -14.43 23.51
CA ASN A 274 1.86 -14.88 24.20
C ASN A 274 1.62 -15.97 25.25
N LYS A 275 1.10 -17.11 24.79
CA LYS A 275 1.03 -18.37 25.51
C LYS A 275 1.63 -19.49 24.67
N THR A 276 1.91 -20.63 25.30
CA THR A 276 2.38 -21.81 24.59
C THR A 276 1.19 -22.56 24.00
N TRP A 277 1.28 -22.86 22.71
CA TRP A 277 0.29 -23.60 21.93
C TRP A 277 0.82 -24.97 21.56
N ILE A 278 -0.06 -25.96 21.57
CA ILE A 278 0.23 -27.30 21.08
C ILE A 278 -0.69 -27.53 19.88
N ILE A 279 -0.08 -27.70 18.71
CA ILE A 279 -0.76 -27.94 17.45
C ILE A 279 -0.57 -29.42 17.13
N GLU A 280 -1.65 -30.18 17.13
CA GLU A 280 -1.61 -31.59 16.77
C GLU A 280 -1.70 -31.73 15.25
N GLN A 281 -0.70 -32.37 14.64
CA GLN A 281 -0.79 -32.82 13.26
C GLN A 281 -1.19 -34.30 13.25
N LYS A 282 -2.37 -34.57 12.70
CA LYS A 282 -2.92 -35.93 12.55
C LYS A 282 -2.98 -36.25 11.06
N GLY A 283 -2.19 -37.23 10.62
CA GLY A 283 -2.02 -37.53 9.20
C GLY A 283 -1.11 -38.74 8.95
N LYS A 284 -0.31 -38.71 7.88
CA LYS A 284 0.68 -39.77 7.55
C LYS A 284 1.73 -39.97 8.65
N ASP A 285 2.10 -38.88 9.33
CA ASP A 285 2.97 -38.87 10.50
C ASP A 285 2.29 -38.06 11.60
N ASN A 286 2.18 -38.65 12.79
CA ASN A 286 1.61 -37.98 13.96
C ASN A 286 2.72 -37.28 14.73
N TYR A 287 2.63 -35.96 14.87
CA TYR A 287 3.53 -35.19 15.70
C TYR A 287 2.81 -33.95 16.23
N THR A 288 3.42 -33.31 17.21
CA THR A 288 2.92 -32.07 17.80
C THR A 288 3.89 -30.94 17.50
N ILE A 289 3.37 -29.74 17.23
CA ILE A 289 4.15 -28.52 17.12
C ILE A 289 3.83 -27.67 18.35
N ASN A 290 4.83 -27.46 19.19
CA ASN A 290 4.78 -26.52 20.28
C ASN A 290 5.22 -25.14 19.79
N LEU A 291 4.38 -24.14 19.99
CA LEU A 291 4.56 -22.79 19.48
C LEU A 291 4.42 -21.77 20.61
N SER A 292 5.36 -20.85 20.72
CA SER A 292 5.24 -19.61 21.49
C SER A 292 5.57 -18.43 20.61
N VAL A 293 4.71 -17.41 20.62
CA VAL A 293 4.94 -16.16 19.91
C VAL A 293 5.53 -15.10 20.83
N CYS A 294 6.17 -14.10 20.24
CA CYS A 294 6.76 -12.90 20.86
C CYS A 294 8.01 -13.11 21.71
N GLN A 295 8.13 -14.25 22.39
CA GLN A 295 9.35 -14.68 23.06
C GLN A 295 9.50 -16.19 22.95
N PRO A 296 10.73 -16.71 22.82
CA PRO A 296 10.96 -18.15 22.88
C PRO A 296 10.67 -18.67 24.28
N LYS A 297 9.66 -19.55 24.41
CA LYS A 297 9.24 -20.18 25.67
C LYS A 297 9.13 -21.70 25.54
N VAL A 298 9.37 -22.25 24.35
CA VAL A 298 9.23 -23.68 24.08
C VAL A 298 10.57 -24.35 24.30
N GLN A 299 10.66 -25.18 25.34
CA GLN A 299 11.79 -26.08 25.51
C GLN A 299 11.79 -27.13 24.40
N CYS A 300 12.89 -27.20 23.65
CA CYS A 300 13.09 -28.10 22.53
C CYS A 300 14.49 -28.73 22.62
N ASN A 301 14.57 -29.96 23.12
CA ASN A 301 15.84 -30.56 23.59
C ASN A 301 16.53 -29.65 24.64
N GLU A 302 17.78 -29.26 24.41
CA GLU A 302 18.55 -28.33 25.26
C GLU A 302 18.32 -26.85 24.89
N ASP A 303 17.71 -26.58 23.73
CA ASP A 303 17.48 -25.22 23.22
C ASP A 303 16.14 -24.64 23.72
N LEU A 304 16.14 -23.33 24.02
CA LEU A 304 14.92 -22.55 24.18
C LEU A 304 14.52 -21.95 22.82
N ALA A 305 13.35 -22.33 22.31
CA ALA A 305 12.89 -21.96 20.97
C ALA A 305 11.51 -21.30 20.97
N SER A 306 11.15 -20.68 19.84
CA SER A 306 9.79 -20.18 19.59
C SER A 306 8.89 -21.27 19.01
N VAL A 307 9.45 -22.16 18.18
CA VAL A 307 8.69 -23.25 17.56
C VAL A 307 9.49 -24.55 17.63
N CYS A 308 8.85 -25.63 18.10
CA CYS A 308 9.44 -26.95 18.26
C CYS A 308 8.49 -28.04 17.79
N GLN A 309 8.96 -28.96 16.96
CA GLN A 309 8.26 -30.19 16.63
C GLN A 309 8.63 -31.27 17.64
N LYS A 310 7.64 -32.04 18.09
CA LYS A 310 7.81 -33.22 18.94
C LYS A 310 7.13 -34.42 18.29
N LYS A 311 7.93 -35.43 17.96
CA LYS A 311 7.48 -36.74 17.46
C LYS A 311 8.13 -37.79 18.34
N GLU A 312 7.33 -38.48 19.16
CA GLU A 312 7.82 -39.44 20.15
C GLU A 312 8.94 -38.84 21.02
N ASN A 313 10.15 -39.42 21.02
CA ASN A 313 11.32 -38.92 21.75
C ASN A 313 12.19 -37.93 20.95
N ILE A 314 11.85 -37.64 19.69
CA ILE A 314 12.61 -36.74 18.84
C ILE A 314 11.97 -35.36 18.87
N GLN A 315 12.76 -34.35 19.24
CA GLN A 315 12.36 -32.95 19.13
C GLN A 315 13.26 -32.23 18.13
N LYS A 316 12.67 -31.34 17.32
CA LYS A 316 13.37 -30.56 16.29
C LYS A 316 12.96 -29.10 16.40
N VAL A 317 13.93 -28.21 16.43
CA VAL A 317 13.67 -26.76 16.48
C VAL A 317 13.21 -26.29 15.10
N LEU A 318 12.02 -25.68 15.01
CA LEU A 318 11.45 -25.17 13.74
C LEU A 318 11.64 -23.65 13.56
N GLY A 319 12.17 -22.98 14.59
CA GLY A 319 12.52 -21.57 14.59
C GLY A 319 12.92 -21.12 16.00
N LYS A 320 14.13 -20.57 16.15
CA LYS A 320 14.66 -20.13 17.46
C LYS A 320 14.06 -18.80 17.87
N THR A 321 14.21 -17.78 17.03
CA THR A 321 13.77 -16.41 17.31
C THR A 321 12.77 -15.91 16.27
N GLN A 322 11.94 -14.96 16.70
CA GLN A 322 11.16 -14.13 15.78
C GLN A 322 12.12 -13.32 14.92
N THR A 323 11.90 -13.31 13.61
CA THR A 323 12.72 -12.49 12.70
C THR A 323 11.95 -11.36 12.05
N SER A 324 10.69 -11.57 11.66
CA SER A 324 9.87 -10.48 11.11
C SER A 324 8.37 -10.71 11.28
N LEU A 325 7.64 -9.62 11.49
CA LEU A 325 6.18 -9.54 11.51
C LEU A 325 5.75 -8.53 10.43
N ARG A 326 4.90 -8.94 9.50
CA ARG A 326 4.56 -8.15 8.28
C ARG A 326 3.05 -8.09 8.09
N TYR A 327 2.52 -7.01 7.53
CA TYR A 327 1.09 -6.88 7.19
C TYR A 327 0.91 -6.72 5.69
N VAL A 328 0.23 -7.66 5.04
CA VAL A 328 -0.01 -7.67 3.59
C VAL A 328 -1.38 -8.27 3.28
N ASP A 329 -2.14 -7.63 2.39
CA ASP A 329 -3.48 -8.06 1.96
C ASP A 329 -4.40 -8.44 3.12
N LYS A 330 -4.48 -7.56 4.11
CA LYS A 330 -5.33 -7.73 5.30
C LYS A 330 -4.96 -8.94 6.17
N LYS A 331 -3.75 -9.49 6.01
CA LYS A 331 -3.23 -10.61 6.79
C LYS A 331 -1.89 -10.24 7.40
N LEU A 332 -1.64 -10.75 8.60
CA LEU A 332 -0.34 -10.64 9.27
C LEU A 332 0.48 -11.90 9.01
N TYR A 333 1.75 -11.73 8.65
CA TYR A 333 2.70 -12.81 8.43
C TYR A 333 3.78 -12.76 9.49
N TYR A 334 3.88 -13.81 10.28
CA TYR A 334 4.82 -13.94 11.39
C TYR A 334 5.82 -15.05 11.07
N ILE A 335 7.09 -14.68 10.92
CA ILE A 335 8.15 -15.55 10.40
C ILE A 335 9.18 -15.85 11.49
N PHE A 336 9.41 -17.13 11.72
CA PHE A 336 10.43 -17.67 12.63
C PHE A 336 11.50 -18.40 11.83
N LYS A 337 12.77 -18.02 12.00
CA LYS A 337 13.92 -18.60 11.30
C LYS A 337 14.90 -19.23 12.30
N ASP A 338 16.05 -19.65 11.80
CA ASP A 338 17.16 -20.22 12.57
C ASP A 338 16.77 -21.50 13.33
N GLY A 339 15.87 -22.29 12.74
CA GLY A 339 15.58 -23.64 13.22
C GLY A 339 16.73 -24.61 12.97
N GLU A 340 16.61 -25.80 13.54
CA GLU A 340 17.58 -26.88 13.33
C GLU A 340 17.59 -27.29 11.87
N LYS A 341 18.79 -27.59 11.35
CA LYS A 341 18.96 -28.05 9.98
C LYS A 341 18.09 -29.28 9.72
N CYS A 342 17.29 -29.19 8.67
CA CYS A 342 16.63 -30.31 8.03
C CYS A 342 17.32 -30.54 6.69
N ASN A 343 17.22 -31.75 6.17
CA ASN A 343 18.02 -32.12 5.02
C ASN A 343 19.50 -31.78 5.30
N PHE A 344 20.39 -31.75 4.32
CA PHE A 344 21.80 -31.63 4.70
C PHE A 344 22.13 -30.23 5.21
N TRP A 345 21.38 -29.17 4.81
CA TRP A 345 21.82 -27.80 5.13
C TRP A 345 20.74 -26.68 5.22
N ILE A 346 19.44 -26.94 5.07
CA ILE A 346 18.39 -25.91 5.22
C ILE A 346 17.96 -25.77 6.69
N ASN A 347 17.96 -24.54 7.21
CA ASN A 347 17.38 -24.28 8.53
C ASN A 347 15.86 -24.35 8.45
N ARG A 348 15.24 -25.15 9.34
CA ARG A 348 13.77 -25.17 9.47
C ARG A 348 13.25 -23.76 9.75
N THR A 349 12.17 -23.42 9.04
CA THR A 349 11.54 -22.09 9.11
C THR A 349 10.04 -22.26 9.31
N THR A 350 9.43 -21.42 10.13
CA THR A 350 7.98 -21.45 10.37
C THR A 350 7.34 -20.14 9.93
N TYR A 351 6.30 -20.23 9.10
CA TYR A 351 5.45 -19.11 8.66
C TYR A 351 4.07 -19.26 9.29
N ILE A 352 3.64 -18.22 10.00
CA ILE A 352 2.31 -18.15 10.58
C ILE A 352 1.55 -17.02 9.89
N VAL A 353 0.42 -17.36 9.28
CA VAL A 353 -0.52 -16.40 8.71
C VAL A 353 -1.63 -16.14 9.72
N LEU A 354 -1.59 -14.95 10.31
CA LEU A 354 -2.55 -14.42 11.25
C LEU A 354 -3.67 -13.73 10.43
N ILE A 355 -4.90 -14.25 10.54
CA ILE A 355 -6.06 -13.81 9.76
C ILE A 355 -7.05 -13.14 10.71
N CYS A 356 -7.53 -11.95 10.36
CA CYS A 356 -8.54 -11.25 11.14
C CYS A 356 -9.83 -12.07 11.23
N ASP A 357 -10.23 -12.39 12.45
CA ASP A 357 -11.53 -13.00 12.76
C ASP A 357 -12.12 -12.31 13.99
N LEU A 358 -13.18 -11.53 13.77
CA LEU A 358 -13.89 -10.80 14.83
C LEU A 358 -14.62 -11.74 15.78
N SER A 359 -14.89 -12.97 15.36
CA SER A 359 -15.60 -14.01 16.11
C SER A 359 -14.68 -15.05 16.76
N ALA A 360 -13.36 -14.82 16.71
CA ALA A 360 -12.38 -15.77 17.22
C ALA A 360 -12.68 -16.16 18.69
N SER A 361 -12.60 -17.46 18.95
CA SER A 361 -12.84 -18.05 20.28
C SER A 361 -11.79 -17.62 21.31
N ASP A 362 -12.01 -17.94 22.58
CA ASP A 362 -11.07 -17.63 23.67
C ASP A 362 -10.77 -16.12 23.76
N GLN A 363 -11.82 -15.31 23.90
CA GLN A 363 -11.72 -13.84 23.98
C GLN A 363 -11.01 -13.19 22.78
N GLY A 364 -11.18 -13.76 21.59
CA GLY A 364 -10.56 -13.27 20.37
C GLY A 364 -9.15 -13.82 20.11
N VAL A 365 -8.60 -14.67 20.96
CA VAL A 365 -7.27 -15.27 20.77
C VAL A 365 -7.28 -16.27 19.61
N GLY A 366 -8.34 -17.06 19.45
CA GLY A 366 -8.45 -18.11 18.46
C GLY A 366 -7.44 -19.25 18.67
N LYS A 367 -7.20 -20.08 17.65
CA LYS A 367 -6.28 -21.23 17.75
C LYS A 367 -5.43 -21.36 16.48
N PRO A 368 -4.11 -21.60 16.58
CA PRO A 368 -3.27 -21.90 15.43
C PRO A 368 -3.56 -23.30 14.88
N VAL A 369 -3.59 -23.41 13.56
CA VAL A 369 -3.87 -24.64 12.81
C VAL A 369 -2.76 -24.88 11.80
N PHE A 370 -2.08 -26.01 11.93
CA PHE A 370 -1.10 -26.45 10.93
C PHE A 370 -1.82 -26.78 9.62
N LYS A 371 -1.27 -26.30 8.50
CA LYS A 371 -1.84 -26.53 7.18
C LYS A 371 -1.02 -27.54 6.39
N TYR A 372 0.26 -27.24 6.19
CA TYR A 372 1.17 -28.11 5.47
C TYR A 372 2.62 -27.74 5.76
N GLU A 373 3.52 -28.66 5.41
CA GLU A 373 4.96 -28.49 5.42
C GLU A 373 5.46 -28.62 3.98
N ASP A 374 6.43 -27.79 3.60
CA ASP A 374 7.09 -27.82 2.31
C ASP A 374 8.58 -27.49 2.49
N ASN A 375 9.49 -28.39 2.12
CA ASN A 375 10.94 -28.24 2.31
C ASN A 375 11.33 -27.60 3.64
N CYS A 376 10.91 -28.24 4.73
CA CYS A 376 11.22 -27.82 6.09
C CYS A 376 10.71 -26.43 6.46
N THR A 377 9.80 -25.93 5.67
CA THR A 377 9.06 -24.72 5.90
C THR A 377 7.65 -25.10 6.35
N TYR A 378 7.29 -24.72 7.56
CA TYR A 378 6.03 -25.09 8.20
C TYR A 378 5.05 -23.93 8.06
N PHE A 379 3.85 -24.19 7.52
CA PHE A 379 2.81 -23.18 7.32
C PHE A 379 1.66 -23.40 8.29
N ILE A 380 1.38 -22.38 9.10
CA ILE A 380 0.34 -22.37 10.12
C ILE A 380 -0.61 -21.21 9.80
N GLU A 381 -1.91 -21.43 9.89
CA GLU A 381 -2.89 -20.34 9.89
C GLU A 381 -3.47 -20.14 11.28
N TRP A 382 -3.76 -18.90 11.62
CA TRP A 382 -4.31 -18.56 12.92
C TRP A 382 -5.33 -17.45 12.78
N TYR A 383 -6.61 -17.83 12.87
CA TYR A 383 -7.74 -16.91 12.89
C TYR A 383 -7.83 -16.27 14.27
N THR A 384 -7.71 -14.95 14.35
CA THR A 384 -7.63 -14.23 15.61
C THR A 384 -8.08 -12.77 15.50
N LEU A 385 -8.72 -12.28 16.55
CA LEU A 385 -9.13 -10.87 16.69
C LEU A 385 -7.90 -9.95 16.78
N PHE A 386 -6.73 -10.47 17.18
CA PHE A 386 -5.49 -9.67 17.31
C PHE A 386 -4.79 -9.44 15.95
N ALA A 387 -5.22 -10.14 14.91
CA ALA A 387 -4.82 -9.91 13.53
C ALA A 387 -5.76 -8.94 12.81
N CYS A 388 -6.89 -8.60 13.44
CA CYS A 388 -7.75 -7.55 12.95
C CYS A 388 -7.04 -6.21 13.11
N PRO A 389 -7.08 -5.34 12.08
CA PRO A 389 -6.64 -3.97 12.22
C PRO A 389 -7.45 -3.35 13.33
N ARG A 390 -6.83 -3.25 14.51
CA ARG A 390 -7.30 -2.37 15.54
C ARG A 390 -6.62 -1.07 15.20
N ASP A 391 -7.42 -0.11 14.77
CA ASP A 391 -7.04 1.27 15.02
C ASP A 391 -6.56 1.33 16.48
N VAL A 392 -5.63 2.25 16.75
CA VAL A 392 -5.28 2.62 18.13
C VAL A 392 -6.52 3.09 18.94
N SER A 393 -7.71 3.08 18.33
CA SER A 393 -9.04 3.16 18.91
C SER A 393 -9.89 1.90 18.59
N SER A 394 -10.11 0.98 19.54
CA SER A 394 -11.34 0.15 19.48
C SER A 394 -11.80 -0.35 20.85
N ARG A 395 -12.98 0.13 21.29
CA ARG A 395 -14.26 -0.58 21.17
C ARG A 395 -15.39 0.47 21.15
N ASP A 396 -16.51 0.05 20.56
CA ASP A 396 -17.80 0.74 20.39
C ASP A 396 -17.92 1.69 19.18
N VAL A 397 -18.65 1.20 18.17
CA VAL A 397 -19.56 1.79 17.12
C VAL A 397 -19.48 3.32 16.88
N SER A 398 -18.29 3.88 17.01
CA SER A 398 -17.98 5.32 17.02
C SER A 398 -16.45 5.55 17.08
N SER A 399 -15.67 4.52 17.43
CA SER A 399 -14.21 4.46 17.28
C SER A 399 -13.69 4.58 15.84
N GLU A 400 -14.56 4.43 14.84
CA GLU A 400 -14.22 4.67 13.43
C GLU A 400 -14.18 6.17 13.08
N CYS A 401 -14.53 7.07 14.00
CA CYS A 401 -14.63 8.51 13.73
C CYS A 401 -15.49 8.85 12.51
N ARG A 402 -16.49 8.00 12.25
CA ARG A 402 -17.42 8.09 11.14
C ARG A 402 -18.84 8.18 11.66
N ALA A 403 -19.68 8.94 10.98
CA ALA A 403 -21.09 9.08 11.29
C ALA A 403 -21.92 8.83 10.04
N ILE A 404 -23.11 8.21 10.18
CA ILE A 404 -23.97 7.87 9.04
C ILE A 404 -25.36 8.46 9.26
N ASN A 405 -25.90 9.18 8.27
CA ASN A 405 -27.28 9.70 8.26
C ASN A 405 -27.89 9.57 6.87
N LYS A 406 -29.02 8.87 6.73
CA LYS A 406 -29.80 8.77 5.47
C LYS A 406 -28.91 8.53 4.22
N ASP A 407 -28.07 7.49 4.28
CA ASP A 407 -27.09 7.08 3.26
C ASP A 407 -25.88 8.02 3.04
N GLN A 408 -25.68 9.02 3.90
CA GLN A 408 -24.50 9.88 3.90
C GLN A 408 -23.50 9.41 4.94
N ILE A 409 -22.24 9.25 4.53
CA ILE A 409 -21.12 8.89 5.42
C ILE A 409 -20.29 10.15 5.66
N TYR A 410 -20.02 10.46 6.93
CA TYR A 410 -19.10 11.51 7.36
C TYR A 410 -17.86 10.84 7.91
N ASP A 411 -16.67 11.33 7.58
CA ASP A 411 -15.41 10.72 8.01
C ASP A 411 -14.45 11.76 8.60
N LEU A 412 -14.41 11.79 9.93
CA LEU A 412 -13.51 12.64 10.72
C LEU A 412 -12.20 11.93 11.07
N THR A 413 -11.96 10.70 10.58
CA THR A 413 -10.72 9.93 10.83
C THR A 413 -9.43 10.74 10.59
N PRO A 414 -9.34 11.59 9.54
CA PRO A 414 -8.14 12.40 9.32
C PRO A 414 -7.82 13.38 10.47
N LEU A 415 -8.82 13.76 11.26
CA LEU A 415 -8.67 14.64 12.43
C LEU A 415 -8.23 13.89 13.70
N LYS A 416 -8.00 12.56 13.63
CA LYS A 416 -7.36 11.80 14.72
C LYS A 416 -5.94 12.30 15.01
N LYS A 417 -5.24 12.83 13.99
CA LYS A 417 -3.90 13.41 14.18
C LYS A 417 -4.00 14.62 15.12
N PRO A 418 -3.23 14.66 16.22
CA PRO A 418 -3.29 15.76 17.17
C PRO A 418 -2.90 17.10 16.54
N ILE A 419 -3.63 18.15 16.88
CA ILE A 419 -3.29 19.53 16.53
C ILE A 419 -3.18 20.38 17.80
N ASN A 420 -2.37 21.43 17.72
CA ASN A 420 -2.19 22.39 18.80
C ASN A 420 -2.84 23.72 18.41
N ILE A 421 -3.64 24.28 19.31
CA ILE A 421 -4.26 25.61 19.18
C ILE A 421 -3.97 26.44 20.43
N SER A 422 -4.04 27.76 20.31
CA SER A 422 -3.96 28.68 21.45
C SER A 422 -5.36 29.02 21.95
N ASN A 423 -5.60 28.95 23.26
CA ASN A 423 -6.81 29.52 23.86
C ASN A 423 -6.67 31.04 24.06
N VAL A 424 -7.75 31.70 24.51
CA VAL A 424 -7.79 33.15 24.76
C VAL A 424 -6.75 33.62 25.81
N ASP A 425 -6.37 32.74 26.74
CA ASP A 425 -5.36 33.02 27.76
C ASP A 425 -3.91 32.76 27.28
N GLY A 426 -3.72 32.37 26.02
CA GLY A 426 -2.42 32.02 25.44
C GLY A 426 -1.88 30.63 25.82
N HIS A 427 -2.69 29.79 26.47
CA HIS A 427 -2.33 28.38 26.71
C HIS A 427 -2.44 27.55 25.43
N ILE A 428 -1.53 26.59 25.29
CA ILE A 428 -1.52 25.63 24.20
C ILE A 428 -2.43 24.46 24.55
N ILE A 429 -3.49 24.32 23.77
CA ILE A 429 -4.46 23.23 23.85
C ILE A 429 -4.19 22.26 22.72
N GLN A 430 -3.96 21.00 23.07
CA GLN A 430 -3.82 19.92 22.11
C GLN A 430 -5.15 19.16 21.99
N ILE A 431 -5.63 18.97 20.77
CA ILE A 431 -6.90 18.32 20.45
C ILE A 431 -6.63 17.14 19.52
N SER A 432 -7.26 15.99 19.80
CA SER A 432 -7.35 14.84 18.91
C SER A 432 -8.81 14.41 18.77
N VAL A 433 -9.32 14.38 17.54
CA VAL A 433 -10.72 14.02 17.24
C VAL A 433 -10.81 12.50 17.09
N CYS A 434 -11.63 11.86 17.91
CA CYS A 434 -11.72 10.41 18.05
C CYS A 434 -10.38 9.69 18.31
N GLY A 435 -9.37 10.40 18.84
CA GLY A 435 -8.06 9.86 19.16
C GLY A 435 -7.63 10.18 20.59
N LEU A 436 -6.59 9.46 21.04
CA LEU A 436 -6.06 9.53 22.39
C LEU A 436 -4.76 10.33 22.41
N LEU A 437 -4.63 11.21 23.39
CA LEU A 437 -3.41 11.94 23.72
C LEU A 437 -2.71 11.28 24.91
N ASN A 438 -1.41 11.07 24.78
CA ASN A 438 -0.57 10.55 25.87
C ASN A 438 -0.19 11.64 26.89
N THR A 439 -0.29 12.92 26.50
CA THR A 439 0.20 14.10 27.22
C THR A 439 -0.60 14.46 28.48
N CYS A 440 -1.90 14.12 28.55
CA CYS A 440 -2.76 14.35 29.72
C CYS A 440 -3.57 13.10 30.16
N GLY A 441 -3.03 11.89 29.99
CA GLY A 441 -3.61 10.65 30.52
C GLY A 441 -4.94 10.22 29.87
N ASN A 442 -4.88 9.47 28.77
CA ASN A 442 -6.04 8.98 28.00
C ASN A 442 -7.09 10.06 27.66
N SER A 443 -6.65 11.31 27.53
CA SER A 443 -7.49 12.46 27.18
C SER A 443 -7.60 12.63 25.67
N SER A 444 -8.68 13.22 25.17
CA SER A 444 -8.75 13.67 23.76
C SER A 444 -8.47 15.16 23.60
N ILE A 445 -8.58 15.93 24.69
CA ILE A 445 -8.19 17.34 24.74
C ILE A 445 -7.37 17.60 26.00
N CYS A 446 -6.24 18.27 25.83
CA CYS A 446 -5.22 18.47 26.84
C CYS A 446 -4.71 19.92 26.82
N ASN A 447 -4.75 20.61 27.95
CA ASN A 447 -4.01 21.85 28.13
C ASN A 447 -2.56 21.49 28.45
N LEU A 448 -1.64 21.73 27.52
CA LEU A 448 -0.23 21.33 27.65
C LEU A 448 0.50 22.17 28.70
N ASN A 449 0.17 23.45 28.84
CA ASN A 449 0.81 24.33 29.84
C ASN A 449 0.51 23.88 31.27
N LYS A 450 -0.70 23.36 31.51
CA LYS A 450 -1.14 22.92 32.84
C LYS A 450 -1.15 21.39 33.01
N THR A 451 -0.76 20.66 31.95
CA THR A 451 -0.91 19.19 31.85
C THR A 451 -2.29 18.69 32.29
N LYS A 452 -3.34 19.45 31.96
CA LYS A 452 -4.71 19.24 32.43
C LYS A 452 -5.59 18.65 31.35
N SER A 453 -6.29 17.54 31.64
CA SER A 453 -7.28 16.98 30.71
C SER A 453 -8.55 17.83 30.68
N LEU A 454 -8.94 18.31 29.50
CA LEU A 454 -10.18 19.07 29.28
C LEU A 454 -11.36 18.20 28.80
N GLY A 455 -11.12 16.89 28.66
CA GLY A 455 -12.10 15.91 28.23
C GLY A 455 -11.39 14.60 27.87
N LYS A 456 -11.98 13.48 28.28
CA LYS A 456 -11.51 12.15 27.89
C LYS A 456 -12.09 11.72 26.56
N PHE A 457 -11.37 10.81 25.91
CA PHE A 457 -11.91 10.12 24.75
C PHE A 457 -13.19 9.40 25.13
N ASN A 458 -14.24 9.67 24.37
CA ASN A 458 -15.46 8.91 24.37
C ASN A 458 -16.01 8.89 22.95
N SER A 459 -17.08 8.14 22.77
CA SER A 459 -17.61 7.77 21.48
C SER A 459 -18.91 8.57 21.15
N ASN A 460 -19.06 9.77 21.72
CA ASN A 460 -20.29 10.57 21.64
C ASN A 460 -20.30 11.55 20.46
N LEU A 461 -20.25 11.03 19.24
CA LEU A 461 -20.40 11.79 18.00
C LEU A 461 -21.88 11.77 17.57
N GLN A 462 -22.46 12.94 17.34
CA GLN A 462 -23.87 13.12 16.97
C GLN A 462 -23.98 13.92 15.66
N ILE A 463 -24.98 13.61 14.85
CA ILE A 463 -25.31 14.39 13.65
C ILE A 463 -26.52 15.26 13.99
N LEU A 464 -26.37 16.57 13.80
CA LEU A 464 -27.44 17.56 14.03
C LEU A 464 -28.37 17.64 12.82
N SER A 465 -29.51 18.31 12.99
CA SER A 465 -30.54 18.38 11.94
C SER A 465 -30.14 19.19 10.71
N ASP A 466 -29.14 20.06 10.81
CA ASP A 466 -28.51 20.79 9.69
C ASP A 466 -27.33 20.03 9.05
N ASN A 467 -27.11 18.77 9.42
CA ASN A 467 -25.99 17.92 9.00
C ASN A 467 -24.60 18.34 9.53
N SER A 468 -24.52 19.25 10.51
CA SER A 468 -23.29 19.46 11.27
C SER A 468 -23.04 18.33 12.28
N LEU A 469 -21.80 18.16 12.73
CA LEU A 469 -21.42 17.07 13.63
C LEU A 469 -21.06 17.63 15.01
N LEU A 470 -21.62 17.05 16.08
CA LEU A 470 -21.34 17.44 17.46
C LEU A 470 -20.65 16.29 18.19
N LEU A 471 -19.42 16.52 18.66
CA LEU A 471 -18.67 15.57 19.47
C LEU A 471 -18.56 16.09 20.91
N ASN A 472 -18.93 15.28 21.90
CA ASN A 472 -18.94 15.69 23.29
C ASN A 472 -17.97 14.87 24.15
N TYR A 473 -16.80 15.42 24.45
CA TYR A 473 -15.83 14.82 25.36
C TYR A 473 -16.13 15.17 26.82
N THR A 474 -16.19 14.14 27.66
CA THR A 474 -16.57 14.27 29.06
C THR A 474 -15.54 13.66 29.99
N GLY A 475 -15.62 13.96 31.28
CA GLY A 475 -14.86 13.25 32.31
C GLY A 475 -13.36 13.56 32.30
N GLY A 476 -12.98 14.78 31.93
CA GLY A 476 -11.64 15.30 32.08
C GLY A 476 -11.23 15.45 33.55
N GLU A 477 -10.21 16.26 33.80
CA GLU A 477 -9.70 16.46 35.15
C GLU A 477 -10.71 17.22 36.03
N LYS A 478 -10.61 17.07 37.35
CA LYS A 478 -11.50 17.77 38.27
C LYS A 478 -11.33 19.29 38.14
N CYS A 479 -12.46 19.97 38.16
CA CYS A 479 -12.60 21.41 38.11
C CYS A 479 -13.70 21.77 39.12
N ASN A 480 -13.30 22.33 40.26
CA ASN A 480 -14.20 22.54 41.40
C ASN A 480 -14.90 21.22 41.82
N ASN A 481 -16.24 21.21 41.91
CA ASN A 481 -17.05 20.02 42.19
C ASN A 481 -17.44 19.23 40.93
N LEU A 482 -16.92 19.59 39.76
CA LEU A 482 -17.22 19.00 38.44
C LEU A 482 -15.95 18.45 37.78
N THR A 483 -16.09 17.96 36.55
CA THR A 483 -14.98 17.55 35.67
C THR A 483 -15.02 18.37 34.39
N HIS A 484 -13.85 18.63 33.80
CA HIS A 484 -13.81 19.31 32.51
C HIS A 484 -14.53 18.52 31.42
N ASN A 485 -15.34 19.22 30.63
CA ASN A 485 -16.06 18.71 29.49
C ASN A 485 -15.86 19.65 28.30
N THR A 486 -15.73 19.10 27.09
CA THR A 486 -15.55 19.88 25.86
C THR A 486 -16.53 19.42 24.78
N LYS A 487 -17.28 20.36 24.20
CA LYS A 487 -18.12 20.12 23.02
C LYS A 487 -17.43 20.66 21.77
N ILE A 488 -17.32 19.85 20.73
CA ILE A 488 -16.76 20.23 19.43
C ILE A 488 -17.89 20.20 18.39
N LEU A 489 -18.15 21.33 17.76
CA LEU A 489 -19.08 21.48 16.63
C LEU A 489 -18.28 21.55 15.33
N PHE A 490 -18.44 20.54 14.48
CA PHE A 490 -17.85 20.48 13.15
C PHE A 490 -18.83 20.98 12.09
N ILE A 491 -18.37 21.92 11.29
CA ILE A 491 -19.13 22.54 10.20
C ILE A 491 -18.47 22.16 8.88
N CYS A 492 -19.23 21.61 7.93
CA CYS A 492 -18.71 21.27 6.61
C CYS A 492 -18.21 22.54 5.88
N SER A 493 -16.92 22.54 5.55
CA SER A 493 -16.25 23.60 4.79
C SER A 493 -15.50 22.97 3.62
N PRO A 494 -16.11 22.83 2.42
CA PRO A 494 -15.53 22.10 1.30
C PRO A 494 -14.11 22.58 0.93
N GLY A 495 -13.19 21.66 0.63
CA GLY A 495 -11.79 21.96 0.28
C GLY A 495 -10.91 22.53 1.41
N ASN A 496 -11.47 22.91 2.56
CA ASN A 496 -10.73 23.47 3.69
C ASN A 496 -10.20 22.37 4.62
N PHE A 497 -9.22 21.61 4.15
CA PHE A 497 -8.60 20.51 4.92
C PHE A 497 -7.57 20.98 5.96
N LEU A 498 -7.04 22.20 5.80
CA LEU A 498 -5.98 22.77 6.63
C LEU A 498 -6.50 23.76 7.69
N SER A 499 -7.82 23.88 7.84
CA SER A 499 -8.48 24.71 8.85
C SER A 499 -8.07 24.34 10.27
N THR A 500 -7.90 25.35 11.13
CA THR A 500 -7.71 25.20 12.57
C THR A 500 -9.00 25.49 13.33
N PRO A 501 -9.32 24.75 14.42
CA PRO A 501 -10.50 25.02 15.23
C PRO A 501 -10.32 26.26 16.11
N ASN A 502 -11.45 26.89 16.42
CA ASN A 502 -11.54 27.97 17.41
C ASN A 502 -12.05 27.40 18.72
N ILE A 503 -11.42 27.78 19.85
CA ILE A 503 -11.81 27.35 21.19
C ILE A 503 -12.29 28.53 22.04
N GLY A 504 -13.41 28.33 22.71
CA GLY A 504 -13.94 29.21 23.76
C GLY A 504 -14.30 28.41 25.01
N SER A 505 -14.69 29.11 26.07
CA SER A 505 -15.13 28.53 27.34
C SER A 505 -16.40 29.21 27.81
N VAL A 506 -17.35 28.44 28.35
CA VAL A 506 -18.57 28.95 28.99
C VAL A 506 -18.28 29.28 30.45
N ASP A 507 -17.54 28.40 31.10
CA ASP A 507 -17.02 28.55 32.46
C ASP A 507 -15.68 27.81 32.57
N ASP A 508 -15.12 27.73 33.79
CA ASP A 508 -13.85 27.07 34.04
C ASP A 508 -13.82 25.58 33.66
N CYS A 509 -14.97 24.90 33.63
CA CYS A 509 -15.09 23.46 33.47
C CYS A 509 -15.73 23.05 32.12
N HIS A 510 -16.31 23.98 31.36
CA HIS A 510 -17.01 23.71 30.10
C HIS A 510 -16.41 24.49 28.94
N HIS A 511 -15.91 23.76 27.95
CA HIS A 511 -15.25 24.31 26.76
C HIS A 511 -16.05 24.02 25.49
N LEU A 512 -15.98 24.96 24.55
CA LEU A 512 -16.66 24.90 23.26
C LEU A 512 -15.63 25.07 22.16
N VAL A 513 -15.69 24.19 21.17
CA VAL A 513 -14.80 24.22 20.00
C VAL A 513 -15.65 24.28 18.75
N THR A 514 -15.37 25.21 17.85
CA THR A 514 -15.96 25.25 16.50
C THR A 514 -14.89 24.95 15.48
N TRP A 515 -15.17 24.02 14.56
CA TRP A 515 -14.22 23.57 13.55
C TRP A 515 -14.87 23.49 12.18
N GLU A 516 -14.62 24.50 11.35
CA GLU A 516 -15.01 24.53 9.95
C GLU A 516 -14.00 23.75 9.11
N THR A 517 -14.36 22.57 8.60
CA THR A 517 -13.41 21.69 7.89
C THR A 517 -14.07 20.84 6.81
N ALA A 518 -13.31 20.49 5.78
CA ALA A 518 -13.77 19.63 4.69
C ALA A 518 -14.07 18.19 5.17
N TYR A 519 -13.42 17.72 6.24
CA TYR A 519 -13.68 16.39 6.81
C TYR A 519 -15.08 16.26 7.44
N ALA A 520 -15.72 17.38 7.75
CA ALA A 520 -17.10 17.41 8.23
C ALA A 520 -18.13 17.34 7.10
N CYS A 521 -17.69 17.28 5.84
CA CYS A 521 -18.55 17.13 4.68
C CYS A 521 -18.88 15.65 4.40
N PRO A 522 -20.08 15.36 3.86
CA PRO A 522 -20.45 13.99 3.54
C PRO A 522 -19.64 13.45 2.35
N LEU A 523 -19.23 12.18 2.43
CA LEU A 523 -18.52 11.42 1.39
C LEU A 523 -19.49 11.02 0.26
N ILE A 524 -19.91 11.99 -0.53
CA ILE A 524 -20.79 11.77 -1.67
C ILE A 524 -19.96 11.84 -2.94
N GLN A 525 -20.09 10.83 -3.81
CA GLN A 525 -19.54 10.89 -5.17
C GLN A 525 -20.63 11.32 -6.15
N LYS A 526 -20.40 12.41 -6.89
CA LYS A 526 -21.30 12.87 -7.95
C LYS A 526 -20.52 13.25 -9.20
N ASN A 527 -21.03 12.79 -10.34
CA ASN A 527 -20.51 13.13 -11.66
C ASN A 527 -21.43 14.18 -12.28
N GLY A 528 -20.84 15.31 -12.66
CA GLY A 528 -21.51 16.37 -13.41
C GLY A 528 -21.21 16.29 -14.90
N ASN A 529 -22.12 16.81 -15.72
CA ASN A 529 -21.91 17.05 -17.14
C ASN A 529 -21.84 18.56 -17.40
N GLN A 530 -21.16 18.98 -18.47
CA GLN A 530 -21.10 20.40 -18.87
C GLN A 530 -20.66 21.37 -17.76
N CYS A 531 -19.72 20.96 -16.89
CA CYS A 531 -19.22 21.78 -15.79
C CYS A 531 -20.21 22.16 -14.69
N ALA A 532 -21.36 21.49 -14.64
CA ALA A 532 -22.31 21.65 -13.58
C ALA A 532 -22.66 20.31 -12.93
N ILE A 533 -22.91 20.35 -11.63
CA ILE A 533 -23.57 19.28 -10.90
C ILE A 533 -24.89 19.90 -10.47
N ASN A 534 -25.98 19.46 -11.10
CA ASN A 534 -27.33 19.87 -10.76
C ASN A 534 -28.01 18.70 -10.05
N ASP A 535 -27.85 18.63 -8.73
CA ASP A 535 -28.51 17.67 -7.87
C ASP A 535 -29.32 18.42 -6.82
N SER A 536 -30.43 17.83 -6.35
CA SER A 536 -31.28 18.35 -5.27
C SER A 536 -30.52 18.81 -4.00
N ARG A 537 -29.27 18.38 -3.82
CA ARG A 537 -28.45 18.65 -2.62
C ARG A 537 -27.10 19.31 -2.92
N ILE A 538 -26.67 19.33 -4.18
CA ILE A 538 -25.39 19.90 -4.64
C ILE A 538 -25.70 20.63 -5.94
N ASP A 539 -25.67 21.96 -5.87
CA ASP A 539 -25.80 22.84 -7.03
C ASP A 539 -24.48 23.59 -7.22
N ILE A 540 -23.66 23.09 -8.14
CA ILE A 540 -22.35 23.66 -8.47
C ILE A 540 -22.35 23.95 -9.96
N ASN A 541 -21.97 25.17 -10.34
CA ASN A 541 -21.78 25.54 -11.73
C ASN A 541 -20.46 26.31 -11.90
N LEU A 542 -19.47 25.63 -12.47
CA LEU A 542 -18.15 26.21 -12.73
C LEU A 542 -18.10 27.08 -13.98
N SER A 543 -19.19 27.17 -14.75
CA SER A 543 -19.26 28.00 -15.97
C SER A 543 -19.12 29.50 -15.68
N TYR A 544 -19.25 29.90 -14.41
CA TYR A 544 -19.03 31.28 -13.96
C TYR A 544 -17.55 31.63 -13.78
N LEU A 545 -16.62 30.66 -13.80
CA LEU A 545 -15.19 30.88 -13.74
C LEU A 545 -14.64 31.41 -15.08
N LYS A 546 -14.80 32.71 -15.30
CA LYS A 546 -14.29 33.43 -16.48
C LYS A 546 -13.35 34.56 -16.06
N PRO A 547 -12.25 34.81 -16.79
CA PRO A 547 -11.36 35.91 -16.47
C PRO A 547 -12.07 37.25 -16.67
N LEU A 548 -11.78 38.23 -15.83
CA LEU A 548 -12.20 39.61 -16.03
C LEU A 548 -11.23 40.27 -17.02
N ASN A 549 -11.74 40.71 -18.18
CA ASN A 549 -10.99 41.43 -19.23
C ASN A 549 -9.89 40.63 -19.96
N ARG A 550 -9.92 39.29 -19.95
CA ARG A 550 -9.01 38.41 -20.70
C ARG A 550 -9.73 37.14 -21.16
N ASP A 551 -9.18 36.44 -22.16
CA ASP A 551 -9.79 35.19 -22.66
C ASP A 551 -9.33 33.93 -21.89
N PHE A 552 -8.13 33.99 -21.27
CA PHE A 552 -7.51 32.89 -20.51
C PHE A 552 -7.04 33.32 -19.12
N PHE A 553 -6.95 32.35 -18.20
CA PHE A 553 -6.18 32.45 -16.97
C PHE A 553 -4.74 32.03 -17.28
N ASN A 554 -3.77 32.84 -16.83
CA ASN A 554 -2.37 32.58 -17.06
C ASN A 554 -1.69 32.18 -15.74
N VAL A 555 -0.91 31.11 -15.75
CA VAL A 555 -0.11 30.63 -14.62
C VAL A 555 1.32 30.47 -15.09
N THR A 556 2.27 31.07 -14.39
CA THR A 556 3.69 30.98 -14.75
C THR A 556 4.46 30.21 -13.70
N ARG A 557 5.13 29.11 -14.06
CA ARG A 557 5.92 28.30 -13.14
C ARG A 557 7.05 27.59 -13.89
N ASN A 558 8.25 27.54 -13.30
CA ASN A 558 9.41 26.81 -13.84
C ASN A 558 9.66 27.01 -15.35
N ASN A 559 9.66 28.26 -15.83
CA ASN A 559 9.90 28.62 -17.24
C ASN A 559 8.80 28.18 -18.24
N PHE A 560 7.60 27.89 -17.74
CA PHE A 560 6.42 27.65 -18.56
C PHE A 560 5.33 28.67 -18.24
N GLU A 561 4.70 29.21 -19.28
CA GLU A 561 3.47 30.00 -19.16
C GLU A 561 2.28 29.13 -19.60
N PHE A 562 1.45 28.74 -18.64
CA PHE A 562 0.22 28.00 -18.87
C PHE A 562 -0.92 28.97 -19.13
N GLN A 563 -1.67 28.75 -20.21
CA GLN A 563 -2.92 29.44 -20.50
C GLN A 563 -4.06 28.44 -20.38
N MET A 564 -5.08 28.74 -19.58
CA MET A 564 -6.20 27.83 -19.37
C MET A 564 -7.56 28.52 -19.26
N LYS A 565 -8.58 27.75 -19.60
CA LYS A 565 -10.00 28.11 -19.51
C LYS A 565 -10.77 26.89 -19.07
N VAL A 566 -11.63 27.07 -18.06
CA VAL A 566 -12.50 26.00 -17.56
C VAL A 566 -13.87 26.16 -18.20
N CYS A 567 -14.53 25.05 -18.52
CA CYS A 567 -15.93 25.02 -18.95
C CYS A 567 -16.24 25.73 -20.27
N SER A 568 -15.21 26.17 -20.97
CA SER A 568 -15.28 26.76 -22.30
C SER A 568 -13.91 26.63 -22.95
N GLY A 569 -13.85 26.66 -24.28
CA GLY A 569 -12.59 26.72 -25.01
C GLY A 569 -12.57 27.89 -25.97
N SER A 570 -11.37 28.29 -26.39
CA SER A 570 -11.19 29.32 -27.40
C SER A 570 -10.42 28.77 -28.60
N LYS A 571 -10.67 29.34 -29.78
CA LYS A 571 -9.88 29.07 -30.99
C LYS A 571 -8.72 30.06 -31.13
N THR A 572 -8.80 31.20 -30.45
CA THR A 572 -7.82 32.28 -30.45
C THR A 572 -6.91 32.15 -29.22
N THR A 573 -5.81 31.41 -29.36
CA THR A 573 -4.83 31.20 -28.29
C THR A 573 -3.42 31.35 -28.86
N SER A 574 -2.44 31.76 -28.05
CA SER A 574 -1.03 31.78 -28.44
C SER A 574 -0.52 30.38 -28.84
N CYS A 575 -1.22 29.33 -28.42
CA CYS A 575 -0.92 27.94 -28.75
C CYS A 575 -1.55 27.45 -30.07
N ASN A 576 -2.18 28.35 -30.84
CA ASN A 576 -2.82 28.04 -32.12
C ASN A 576 -2.49 29.09 -33.20
N GLU A 577 -1.24 29.57 -33.24
CA GLU A 577 -0.80 30.58 -34.22
C GLU A 577 -0.85 30.09 -35.69
N ASN A 578 -0.97 28.78 -35.93
CA ASN A 578 -1.00 28.18 -37.28
C ASN A 578 -2.40 27.76 -37.78
N GLY A 579 -3.48 28.01 -37.05
CA GLY A 579 -4.87 27.81 -37.54
C GLY A 579 -5.29 26.37 -37.91
N ASN A 580 -4.42 25.37 -37.72
CA ASN A 580 -4.64 23.98 -38.16
C ASN A 580 -5.51 23.14 -37.21
N LEU A 581 -5.92 23.68 -36.06
CA LEU A 581 -6.77 22.97 -35.10
C LEU A 581 -8.23 23.45 -35.22
N ASN A 582 -9.09 22.60 -35.79
CA ASN A 582 -10.56 22.80 -35.78
C ASN A 582 -11.19 22.64 -34.38
N THR A 583 -10.39 22.54 -33.32
CA THR A 583 -10.79 22.19 -31.96
C THR A 583 -10.62 23.39 -31.01
N SER A 584 -11.57 23.60 -30.12
CA SER A 584 -11.48 24.65 -29.09
C SER A 584 -10.52 24.20 -27.98
N ILE A 585 -9.53 25.03 -27.64
CA ILE A 585 -8.48 24.72 -26.65
C ILE A 585 -8.92 25.19 -25.26
N THR A 586 -8.71 24.35 -24.24
CA THR A 586 -8.97 24.65 -22.82
C THR A 586 -7.70 24.85 -22.01
N GLY A 587 -6.57 24.28 -22.43
CA GLY A 587 -5.31 24.40 -21.72
C GLY A 587 -4.13 24.22 -22.65
N CYS A 588 -3.12 25.07 -22.52
CA CYS A 588 -1.85 24.94 -23.20
C CYS A 588 -0.72 25.54 -22.38
N TYR A 589 0.53 25.20 -22.72
CA TYR A 589 1.70 25.89 -22.19
C TYR A 589 2.59 26.42 -23.31
N ILE A 590 3.34 27.47 -22.96
CA ILE A 590 4.36 28.10 -23.79
C ILE A 590 5.69 27.95 -23.06
N SER A 591 6.68 27.33 -23.71
CA SER A 591 8.04 27.22 -23.18
C SER A 591 8.87 28.47 -23.47
N ASN A 592 9.99 28.63 -22.77
CA ASN A 592 10.97 29.70 -23.05
C ASN A 592 11.52 29.70 -24.49
N THR A 593 11.49 28.57 -25.20
CA THR A 593 11.90 28.48 -26.61
C THR A 593 10.80 28.91 -27.57
N GLN A 594 9.71 29.51 -27.07
CA GLN A 594 8.47 29.84 -27.79
C GLN A 594 7.77 28.62 -28.42
N ASN A 595 8.10 27.40 -27.97
CA ASN A 595 7.36 26.22 -28.39
C ASN A 595 6.05 26.15 -27.59
N THR A 596 4.95 25.98 -28.31
CA THR A 596 3.62 25.87 -27.72
C THR A 596 3.16 24.41 -27.73
N THR A 597 2.45 24.00 -26.69
CA THR A 597 1.94 22.64 -26.56
C THR A 597 0.53 22.65 -26.02
N VAL A 598 -0.38 21.98 -26.74
CA VAL A 598 -1.78 21.88 -26.34
C VAL A 598 -1.94 20.78 -25.29
N ILE A 599 -2.24 21.18 -24.07
CA ILE A 599 -2.43 20.26 -22.94
C ILE A 599 -3.82 19.65 -22.97
N SER A 600 -4.85 20.41 -23.39
CA SER A 600 -6.22 19.91 -23.41
C SER A 600 -7.14 20.69 -24.37
N THR A 601 -8.18 20.00 -24.85
CA THR A 601 -9.23 20.58 -25.69
C THR A 601 -10.61 20.50 -25.03
N TYR A 602 -11.47 21.47 -25.35
CA TYR A 602 -12.83 21.58 -24.82
C TYR A 602 -13.76 20.43 -25.23
N GLN A 603 -13.47 19.76 -26.34
CA GLN A 603 -14.25 18.61 -26.83
C GLN A 603 -13.91 17.31 -26.09
N GLY A 604 -12.93 17.33 -25.18
CA GLY A 604 -12.57 16.18 -24.36
C GLY A 604 -13.63 15.75 -23.36
N SER A 605 -13.48 14.53 -22.86
CA SER A 605 -14.29 14.02 -21.76
C SER A 605 -14.11 14.93 -20.54
N LYS A 606 -15.17 15.62 -20.15
CA LYS A 606 -15.25 16.44 -18.93
C LYS A 606 -15.94 15.61 -17.88
N LEU A 607 -15.16 15.01 -16.99
CA LEU A 607 -15.73 14.44 -15.79
C LEU A 607 -15.53 15.47 -14.67
N LEU A 608 -16.62 16.13 -14.28
CA LEU A 608 -16.66 16.92 -13.06
C LEU A 608 -17.00 15.96 -11.93
N ASN A 609 -16.03 15.65 -11.08
CA ASN A 609 -16.18 14.72 -9.97
C ASN A 609 -16.21 15.49 -8.66
N TYR A 610 -17.29 15.40 -7.92
CA TYR A 610 -17.34 15.83 -6.53
C TYR A 610 -17.12 14.61 -5.64
N PHE A 611 -16.14 14.67 -4.73
CA PHE A 611 -15.88 13.64 -3.74
C PHE A 611 -15.36 14.26 -2.44
N ALA A 612 -15.98 13.92 -1.31
CA ALA A 612 -15.51 14.31 0.03
C ALA A 612 -15.23 15.82 0.21
N GLY A 613 -16.06 16.68 -0.39
CA GLY A 613 -15.87 18.13 -0.33
C GLY A 613 -14.81 18.70 -1.27
N MET A 614 -14.20 17.88 -2.13
CA MET A 614 -13.28 18.30 -3.20
C MET A 614 -13.96 18.16 -4.56
N LEU A 615 -13.73 19.13 -5.44
CA LEU A 615 -14.30 19.15 -6.78
C LEU A 615 -13.18 19.08 -7.82
N ASP A 616 -13.15 18.03 -8.62
CA ASP A 616 -12.13 17.81 -9.64
C ASP A 616 -12.75 17.88 -11.04
N ILE A 617 -12.07 18.56 -11.96
CA ILE A 617 -12.34 18.44 -13.39
C ILE A 617 -11.11 17.93 -14.12
N THR A 618 -11.31 16.93 -14.97
CA THR A 618 -10.23 16.37 -15.79
C THR A 618 -10.55 16.57 -17.27
N TYR A 619 -9.57 17.08 -18.02
CA TYR A 619 -9.58 17.17 -19.48
C TYR A 619 -8.50 16.26 -20.04
N SER A 620 -8.89 15.26 -20.83
CA SER A 620 -8.02 14.16 -21.27
C SER A 620 -7.62 14.18 -22.74
N THR A 621 -7.95 15.25 -23.48
CA THR A 621 -7.77 15.34 -24.94
C THR A 621 -6.75 16.39 -25.35
N GLY A 622 -5.53 16.27 -24.83
CA GLY A 622 -4.38 17.03 -25.28
C GLY A 622 -3.66 16.45 -26.50
N GLN A 623 -2.64 17.18 -26.95
CA GLN A 623 -1.69 16.71 -27.98
C GLN A 623 -1.00 15.42 -27.54
N LYS A 624 -0.54 14.64 -28.51
CA LYS A 624 0.22 13.43 -28.26
C LYS A 624 1.63 13.74 -27.77
N CYS A 625 2.03 13.00 -26.75
CA CYS A 625 3.35 13.03 -26.14
C CYS A 625 4.33 12.09 -26.82
N SER A 626 5.60 12.20 -26.45
CA SER A 626 6.68 11.35 -26.98
C SER A 626 6.45 9.85 -26.76
N ASN A 627 5.64 9.47 -25.76
CA ASN A 627 5.24 8.10 -25.44
C ASN A 627 3.96 7.62 -26.16
N GLY A 628 3.29 8.48 -26.94
CA GLY A 628 2.03 8.19 -27.63
C GLY A 628 0.75 8.40 -26.81
N ASP A 629 0.87 8.83 -25.55
CA ASP A 629 -0.28 9.22 -24.72
C ASP A 629 -0.68 10.67 -25.03
N SER A 630 -1.91 11.06 -24.66
CA SER A 630 -2.37 12.45 -24.81
C SER A 630 -2.11 13.23 -23.52
N TYR A 631 -1.75 14.51 -23.62
CA TYR A 631 -1.67 15.38 -22.45
C TYR A 631 -3.02 15.42 -21.70
N ILE A 632 -2.93 15.44 -20.37
CA ILE A 632 -4.07 15.50 -19.46
C ILE A 632 -3.92 16.72 -18.55
N MET A 633 -4.99 17.49 -18.41
CA MET A 633 -5.09 18.60 -17.46
C MET A 633 -6.13 18.25 -16.39
N LYS A 634 -5.70 18.21 -15.12
CA LYS A 634 -6.59 18.09 -13.97
C LYS A 634 -6.60 19.40 -13.19
N ILE A 635 -7.79 19.87 -12.79
CA ILE A 635 -7.95 21.04 -11.93
C ILE A 635 -8.78 20.62 -10.71
N SER A 636 -8.23 20.82 -9.52
CA SER A 636 -8.88 20.60 -8.24
C SER A 636 -9.35 21.93 -7.65
N PHE A 637 -10.64 22.09 -7.43
CA PHE A 637 -11.24 23.29 -6.87
C PHE A 637 -11.42 23.20 -5.37
N ILE A 638 -11.10 24.30 -4.69
CA ILE A 638 -11.19 24.48 -3.24
C ILE A 638 -12.18 25.61 -2.97
N CYS A 639 -13.16 25.38 -2.08
CA CYS A 639 -14.13 26.40 -1.74
C CYS A 639 -13.52 27.47 -0.82
N ASN A 640 -13.76 28.74 -1.16
CA ASN A 640 -13.54 29.85 -0.26
C ASN A 640 -14.54 30.97 -0.58
N LEU A 641 -15.49 31.23 0.33
CA LEU A 641 -16.56 32.22 0.14
C LEU A 641 -16.03 33.66 -0.01
N ASN A 642 -14.83 33.94 0.50
CA ASN A 642 -14.22 35.27 0.44
C ASN A 642 -13.49 35.54 -0.88
N ILE A 643 -13.26 34.51 -1.70
CA ILE A 643 -12.55 34.61 -2.96
C ILE A 643 -13.56 34.45 -4.09
N SER A 644 -13.77 35.49 -4.89
CA SER A 644 -14.75 35.46 -5.98
C SER A 644 -14.34 34.46 -7.09
N ILE A 645 -13.73 34.93 -8.18
CA ILE A 645 -13.31 34.03 -9.28
C ILE A 645 -12.04 33.25 -8.90
N GLY A 646 -11.13 33.87 -8.13
CA GLY A 646 -9.83 33.27 -7.81
C GLY A 646 -8.92 33.12 -9.03
N ASN A 647 -7.75 32.51 -8.82
CA ASN A 647 -6.83 32.15 -9.89
C ASN A 647 -6.32 30.71 -9.67
N PRO A 648 -6.06 29.96 -10.74
CA PRO A 648 -5.40 28.66 -10.64
C PRO A 648 -3.93 28.82 -10.22
N ASP A 649 -3.43 27.88 -9.44
CA ASP A 649 -2.01 27.69 -9.14
C ASP A 649 -1.54 26.31 -9.61
N PHE A 650 -0.31 26.24 -10.09
CA PHE A 650 0.30 25.00 -10.58
C PHE A 650 0.87 24.21 -9.41
N GLU A 651 0.45 22.97 -9.21
CA GLU A 651 0.90 22.19 -8.07
C GLU A 651 2.14 21.34 -8.42
N GLN A 652 1.98 20.42 -9.38
CA GLN A 652 3.05 19.48 -9.78
C GLN A 652 2.81 18.92 -11.20
N GLU A 653 3.89 18.51 -11.87
CA GLU A 653 3.87 17.60 -13.03
C GLU A 653 4.03 16.15 -12.53
N VAL A 654 3.01 15.32 -12.72
CA VAL A 654 2.96 13.95 -12.16
C VAL A 654 3.20 12.95 -13.29
N GLU A 655 4.47 12.69 -13.62
CA GLU A 655 4.93 11.81 -14.72
C GLU A 655 4.47 12.24 -16.13
N HIS A 656 5.24 11.84 -17.16
CA HIS A 656 5.21 12.34 -18.53
C HIS A 656 3.79 12.55 -19.11
N CYS A 657 3.36 13.83 -19.16
CA CYS A 657 2.15 14.38 -19.78
C CYS A 657 0.90 14.62 -18.94
N PHE A 658 1.04 14.71 -17.62
CA PHE A 658 -0.06 15.09 -16.72
C PHE A 658 0.23 16.40 -15.97
N TYR A 659 -0.68 17.36 -16.11
CA TYR A 659 -0.60 18.66 -15.44
C TYR A 659 -1.73 18.85 -14.44
N HIS A 660 -1.37 19.17 -13.19
CA HIS A 660 -2.32 19.37 -12.09
C HIS A 660 -2.28 20.81 -11.57
N PHE A 661 -3.46 21.41 -11.47
CA PHE A 661 -3.69 22.73 -10.92
C PHE A 661 -4.64 22.68 -9.74
N THR A 662 -4.45 23.60 -8.80
CA THR A 662 -5.40 23.89 -7.73
C THR A 662 -6.06 25.24 -7.98
N TRP A 663 -7.33 25.40 -7.60
CA TRP A 663 -8.06 26.64 -7.81
C TRP A 663 -9.00 26.95 -6.66
N ILE A 664 -8.68 28.01 -5.91
CA ILE A 664 -9.48 28.45 -4.76
C ILE A 664 -10.54 29.47 -5.22
N THR A 665 -11.83 29.19 -4.99
CA THR A 665 -12.94 30.03 -5.46
C THR A 665 -14.25 29.78 -4.69
N LYS A 666 -15.10 30.81 -4.58
CA LYS A 666 -16.46 30.67 -4.04
C LYS A 666 -17.38 29.82 -4.91
N PHE A 667 -17.09 29.65 -6.21
CA PHE A 667 -17.92 28.87 -7.13
C PHE A 667 -17.77 27.35 -6.93
N ALA A 668 -16.78 26.92 -6.14
CA ALA A 668 -16.64 25.55 -5.67
C ALA A 668 -17.37 25.30 -4.34
N CYS A 669 -17.96 26.34 -3.73
CA CYS A 669 -18.70 26.23 -2.49
C CYS A 669 -20.09 25.69 -2.72
N ILE A 670 -20.43 24.63 -1.99
CA ILE A 670 -21.82 24.24 -1.82
C ILE A 670 -22.45 25.25 -0.85
N PRO A 671 -23.65 25.79 -1.14
CA PRO A 671 -24.35 26.69 -0.23
C PRO A 671 -24.88 25.92 1.00
N LEU A 672 -23.98 25.51 1.89
CA LEU A 672 -24.30 25.00 3.22
C LEU A 672 -24.16 26.17 4.19
N VAL A 673 -25.30 26.79 4.55
CA VAL A 673 -25.30 27.79 5.62
C VAL A 673 -25.40 27.03 6.95
N PRO A 674 -24.37 27.08 7.82
CA PRO A 674 -24.45 26.44 9.13
C PRO A 674 -25.64 27.01 9.89
N CYS A 675 -26.53 26.14 10.35
CA CYS A 675 -27.74 26.53 11.07
C CYS A 675 -27.70 26.08 12.54
N ALA A 676 -26.58 25.50 12.97
CA ALA A 676 -26.25 25.22 14.35
C ALA A 676 -25.15 26.18 14.85
N ALA A 677 -25.34 26.74 16.03
CA ALA A 677 -24.34 27.52 16.74
C ALA A 677 -24.42 27.27 18.24
N PHE A 678 -23.35 27.60 18.96
CA PHE A 678 -23.42 27.67 20.43
C PHE A 678 -24.00 29.00 20.88
N SER A 679 -24.88 28.96 21.88
CA SER A 679 -25.28 30.13 22.66
C SER A 679 -24.23 30.47 23.73
N ASP A 680 -24.34 31.66 24.33
CA ASP A 680 -23.46 32.11 25.42
C ASP A 680 -23.48 31.18 26.64
N ASP A 681 -24.60 30.45 26.87
CA ASP A 681 -24.73 29.44 27.94
C ASP A 681 -24.33 28.02 27.51
N GLY A 682 -23.71 27.84 26.33
CA GLY A 682 -23.15 26.57 25.87
C GLY A 682 -24.16 25.53 25.38
N LYS A 683 -25.39 25.96 25.09
CA LYS A 683 -26.39 25.13 24.40
C LYS A 683 -26.17 25.23 22.89
N VAL A 684 -26.48 24.13 22.20
CA VAL A 684 -26.53 24.15 20.73
C VAL A 684 -27.91 24.65 20.34
N ILE A 685 -27.95 25.76 19.59
CA ILE A 685 -29.18 26.27 18.97
C ILE A 685 -29.21 25.76 17.53
N GLU A 686 -30.20 24.95 17.20
CA GLU A 686 -30.45 24.45 15.84
C GLU A 686 -31.61 25.22 15.19
N LEU A 687 -31.32 25.96 14.12
CA LEU A 687 -32.28 26.77 13.36
C LEU A 687 -32.63 26.16 11.99
N SER A 688 -32.14 24.95 11.70
CA SER A 688 -32.36 24.22 10.45
C SER A 688 -33.83 24.16 10.02
N ARG A 689 -34.73 24.02 10.99
CA ARG A 689 -36.19 23.92 10.79
C ARG A 689 -36.84 25.20 10.27
N LEU A 690 -36.12 26.33 10.31
CA LEU A 690 -36.59 27.62 9.82
C LEU A 690 -36.14 27.90 8.38
N GLN A 691 -35.29 27.03 7.79
CA GLN A 691 -34.91 27.15 6.38
C GLN A 691 -36.15 26.95 5.49
N LYS A 692 -36.38 27.88 4.56
CA LYS A 692 -37.43 27.72 3.53
C LYS A 692 -37.11 26.47 2.69
N MET A 693 -37.99 25.47 2.71
CA MET A 693 -37.97 24.40 1.71
C MET A 693 -38.35 24.99 0.36
N TYR A 694 -37.39 25.06 -0.57
CA TYR A 694 -37.72 25.27 -1.98
C TYR A 694 -38.34 23.97 -2.51
N PHE A 695 -39.67 23.91 -2.52
CA PHE A 695 -40.38 22.97 -3.38
C PHE A 695 -40.19 23.47 -4.81
N TYR A 696 -39.42 22.75 -5.62
CA TYR A 696 -39.58 22.86 -7.07
C TYR A 696 -40.90 22.17 -7.40
N GLU A 697 -41.95 22.96 -7.63
CA GLU A 697 -43.14 22.47 -8.35
C GLU A 697 -42.67 21.98 -9.73
N VAL A 698 -43.07 20.74 -10.04
CA VAL A 698 -42.69 19.97 -11.24
C VAL A 698 -43.20 20.61 -12.52
#